data_AF-A0A1D6KZF1-F1
#
_entry.id   AF-A0A1D6KZF1-F1
#
_cell.length_a   1.000
_cell.length_b   1.000
_cell.length_c   1.000
_cell.angle_alpha   90.00
_cell.angle_beta   90.00
_cell.angle_gamma   90.00
#
_symmetry.space_group_name_H-M   'P 1'
#
loop_
_entity.id
_entity.type
_entity.pdbx_description
1 polymer ?
#
loop_
_entity_poly.entity_id
_entity_poly.type
_entity_poly.pdbx_seq_one_letter_code
_entity_poly.pdbx_strand_id
1 'polypeptide(L)'
;MSTRGGGGGRRGGRGQQGGGRGGGSGRGGGRGRGQGAVDLGGFREDTRGGPGRGHRGGSASSGAAQRGGGHAAQSQSPHPAAGPGPGPGRGGYSSAPRQVSSGPTPAEVEAMRRQVERKVVMDETQAQRCQGSSSSQAPAPRPAMQDKAPGPLAPAGSPLSIPAQSPAFFQAPAVRPAMQAKPPGQVAQAASSSSSFPMLATAQAPRPGRPATALQGKPPGQVTQAASSSSSFPMLATVQAPTPGRPATALHGKPPGQVVPAAIPSSFPAPAPVQGSTPGRPAMQAKPPGHVAPAASSSERPLQMQGKVPDQMALSAPAGTLPPASSKAMVFPPRPGYGTVGRRCQVRANHVEVKLGDKDIYHYDVTIKPESTSRARNRWIIKELVNLYKQHLDGRRPVYDGRKSLFTAGPLPFQSKEFVLMLTNHERGKQGEKEYKVAIKDAARIDMYSLKMFLAGRNRDLPQNTIQALDIALREFPTSEYTPISKSFFSRKEFGDGQSLGNGVECWRGYYQSLRPTQMGLSLNIDVSATSFYKAQPVIDFVVEYLNLRDTSKRISDQDRIKLKKALKMVWVATNHMQDKCIHYRITGLTSTPLKDLTFDQEGTRVSVVHYFKQRYNYYLQYTHWPCLQAGRVDKQIYLPIEVCSIVQGQRYSSKLNENQVRNILQFTCERPADRQTRTFEVFKNYKSDGSTYAEEFGLTLMDQLTLVDARVLPAPRLKYHDSGREKVCNPSIGQWNMINKRMVDGGSIKYWACITFASRLNLNDVVMFCEALVGMCNNIGMQMCTRPCVEIRKAHQDKLEAEIRGIHSRSAQVLAQQGLTAKQLELLIIILPDMSGFYGRIKRVCETELGLITQCCAPKNVRKGGNQYLENLSLKINVKVGGRNTMLEDAFNRRIPLLTDCPTIVFGADVTHPSAGESSSPSIAAVVASMDWPQVTKYKCLVSSQGQRVEIINDLYTEVEDPQKGIVKGGMIRDLLMSFFKSTGQKPSRIIFYRDGVSEGQFSQVLLYEIDAIRKACASLQDNYLPRVTFVVVQKRHHTRLFPENHRSRDQTDRSGNILPGTVVDTKICHPSEFDFYLCSHSGIKGTSRPAHYHVLLDENGFSADALQTLTYNLCYTYARCTRSVSIVPPAYYAHLGAFRARYYIEDDSSDQGSLTVATQTDDQSVIVKQLPKIKEYVQQFMFYC
;
A
#
# COMPACT_ATOMS: atom_id res chain seq x y z
N MET A 1 -59.67 13.49 -30.30
CA MET A 1 -60.68 12.45 -30.00
C MET A 1 -60.67 12.24 -28.48
N SER A 2 -61.75 12.44 -27.73
CA SER A 2 -63.00 11.64 -27.63
C SER A 2 -62.77 10.27 -26.97
N THR A 3 -63.54 9.80 -25.98
CA THR A 3 -64.58 10.41 -25.10
C THR A 3 -64.99 9.40 -24.01
N ARG A 4 -65.24 9.86 -22.77
CA ARG A 4 -66.13 9.22 -21.73
C ARG A 4 -65.83 7.76 -21.30
N GLY A 5 -66.24 7.30 -20.12
CA GLY A 5 -66.81 8.00 -18.96
C GLY A 5 -67.55 7.05 -17.99
N GLY A 6 -67.99 7.59 -16.84
CA GLY A 6 -68.93 6.93 -15.91
C GLY A 6 -68.29 6.16 -14.74
N GLY A 7 -68.89 6.13 -13.54
CA GLY A 7 -70.03 6.93 -13.09
C GLY A 7 -70.69 6.43 -11.79
N GLY A 8 -70.73 7.27 -10.75
CA GLY A 8 -71.47 7.03 -9.50
C GLY A 8 -70.83 6.03 -8.51
N GLY A 9 -71.26 5.97 -7.24
CA GLY A 9 -72.14 6.94 -6.57
C GLY A 9 -72.68 6.53 -5.18
N ARG A 10 -72.60 7.47 -4.22
CA ARG A 10 -73.42 7.63 -3.00
C ARG A 10 -73.33 6.60 -1.83
N ARG A 11 -72.99 7.18 -0.66
CA ARG A 11 -73.70 7.15 0.64
C ARG A 11 -74.34 5.83 1.15
N GLY A 12 -74.11 5.54 2.43
CA GLY A 12 -75.09 4.90 3.30
C GLY A 12 -74.46 3.96 4.32
N GLY A 13 -74.81 4.10 5.60
CA GLY A 13 -74.37 3.19 6.66
C GLY A 13 -75.51 2.85 7.62
N ARG A 14 -75.16 2.26 8.77
CA ARG A 14 -76.00 1.52 9.75
C ARG A 14 -76.17 0.04 9.40
N GLY A 15 -76.20 -0.77 10.45
CA GLY A 15 -76.15 -2.24 10.44
C GLY A 15 -75.41 -2.71 11.69
N GLN A 16 -76.14 -2.97 12.77
CA GLN A 16 -75.58 -3.25 14.10
C GLN A 16 -76.32 -4.45 14.73
N GLN A 17 -75.60 -5.21 15.58
CA GLN A 17 -76.08 -6.23 16.52
C GLN A 17 -76.38 -7.65 15.98
N GLY A 18 -76.23 -8.63 16.90
CA GLY A 18 -76.64 -10.03 16.77
C GLY A 18 -75.51 -11.00 16.37
N GLY A 19 -74.96 -11.85 17.25
CA GLY A 19 -75.12 -12.00 18.70
C GLY A 19 -74.48 -13.31 19.22
N GLY A 20 -74.00 -13.37 20.47
CA GLY A 20 -73.36 -14.59 21.00
C GLY A 20 -72.85 -14.48 22.45
N ARG A 21 -73.61 -15.03 23.40
CA ARG A 21 -73.45 -15.09 24.87
C ARG A 21 -72.06 -15.54 25.36
N GLY A 22 -71.54 -15.17 26.54
CA GLY A 22 -72.03 -14.24 27.58
C GLY A 22 -71.81 -14.74 29.03
N GLY A 23 -71.48 -13.84 29.97
CA GLY A 23 -71.48 -14.09 31.44
C GLY A 23 -70.11 -13.98 32.13
N GLY A 24 -70.07 -13.42 33.35
CA GLY A 24 -68.87 -13.36 34.22
C GLY A 24 -68.58 -11.98 34.85
N SER A 25 -69.23 -11.67 35.97
CA SER A 25 -69.04 -10.42 36.74
C SER A 25 -68.09 -10.61 37.94
N GLY A 26 -67.44 -9.53 38.40
CA GLY A 26 -66.61 -9.55 39.61
C GLY A 26 -66.21 -8.14 40.09
N ARG A 27 -66.32 -7.89 41.41
CA ARG A 27 -65.91 -6.66 42.10
C ARG A 27 -64.82 -6.97 43.14
N GLY A 28 -64.04 -5.95 43.51
CA GLY A 28 -63.06 -5.99 44.60
C GLY A 28 -61.63 -6.24 44.13
N GLY A 29 -60.57 -5.77 44.81
CA GLY A 29 -60.51 -4.99 46.05
C GLY A 29 -59.90 -5.78 47.21
N GLY A 30 -59.11 -5.10 48.06
CA GLY A 30 -58.55 -5.68 49.29
C GLY A 30 -57.02 -5.75 49.33
N ARG A 31 -56.47 -5.55 50.54
CA ARG A 31 -55.04 -5.59 50.86
C ARG A 31 -54.67 -6.95 51.49
N GLY A 32 -53.44 -7.42 51.26
CA GLY A 32 -52.77 -8.52 51.97
C GLY A 32 -51.37 -8.70 51.37
N ARG A 33 -50.23 -8.78 52.08
CA ARG A 33 -49.89 -9.10 53.49
C ARG A 33 -50.35 -10.50 53.94
N GLY A 34 -49.42 -11.24 54.57
CA GLY A 34 -49.41 -12.71 54.66
C GLY A 34 -48.23 -13.24 53.85
N GLN A 35 -46.97 -13.26 54.31
CA GLN A 35 -46.45 -13.90 55.53
C GLN A 35 -46.75 -15.40 55.60
N GLY A 36 -46.10 -16.17 54.72
CA GLY A 36 -45.61 -17.50 55.09
C GLY A 36 -44.24 -17.34 55.75
N ALA A 37 -44.24 -16.99 57.04
CA ALA A 37 -43.04 -16.89 57.87
C ALA A 37 -43.22 -17.85 59.04
N VAL A 38 -42.38 -18.88 59.10
CA VAL A 38 -42.30 -19.84 60.21
C VAL A 38 -40.83 -20.16 60.49
N ASP A 39 -40.56 -20.38 61.75
CA ASP A 39 -39.32 -20.60 62.50
C ASP A 39 -38.27 -21.50 61.81
N LEU A 40 -36.94 -21.28 61.94
CA LEU A 40 -36.09 -21.06 63.14
C LEU A 40 -35.95 -22.30 64.05
N GLY A 41 -34.70 -22.77 64.26
CA GLY A 41 -34.31 -23.30 65.57
C GLY A 41 -33.61 -24.67 65.66
N GLY A 42 -32.34 -24.77 65.26
CA GLY A 42 -31.41 -25.82 65.75
C GLY A 42 -31.71 -27.27 65.32
N PHE A 43 -31.06 -28.30 65.88
CA PHE A 43 -29.84 -28.32 66.71
C PHE A 43 -29.25 -29.76 66.69
N ARG A 44 -27.91 -29.90 66.68
CA ARG A 44 -27.09 -31.03 67.24
C ARG A 44 -27.31 -32.52 66.84
N GLU A 45 -26.17 -33.25 66.74
CA GLU A 45 -25.88 -34.64 67.22
C GLU A 45 -26.82 -35.83 66.81
N ASP A 46 -26.38 -37.10 66.59
CA ASP A 46 -25.05 -37.73 66.40
C ASP A 46 -25.17 -39.20 65.86
N THR A 47 -24.06 -39.85 65.50
CA THR A 47 -23.75 -41.31 65.45
C THR A 47 -24.31 -42.32 64.40
N ARG A 48 -23.34 -43.06 63.80
CA ARG A 48 -23.31 -44.50 63.40
C ARG A 48 -24.18 -44.96 62.19
N GLY A 49 -23.78 -45.96 61.38
CA GLY A 49 -22.61 -46.87 61.43
C GLY A 49 -22.17 -47.45 60.05
N GLY A 50 -21.22 -48.40 60.05
CA GLY A 50 -20.52 -48.97 58.87
C GLY A 50 -21.24 -50.14 58.15
N PRO A 51 -20.57 -51.02 57.37
CA PRO A 51 -19.16 -51.52 57.50
C PRO A 51 -18.25 -51.24 56.27
N GLY A 52 -16.94 -51.55 56.23
CA GLY A 52 -16.01 -52.10 57.23
C GLY A 52 -14.58 -52.36 56.67
N ARG A 53 -13.61 -52.62 57.58
CA ARG A 53 -12.19 -53.13 57.46
C ARG A 53 -11.54 -53.31 56.05
N GLY A 54 -10.27 -52.93 55.78
CA GLY A 54 -9.25 -52.19 56.57
C GLY A 54 -7.77 -52.55 56.23
N HIS A 55 -6.82 -51.82 56.87
CA HIS A 55 -5.40 -52.16 57.18
C HIS A 55 -4.24 -52.13 56.13
N ARG A 56 -3.07 -51.65 56.63
CA ARG A 56 -1.65 -51.73 56.13
C ARG A 56 -1.30 -50.98 54.81
N GLY A 57 -0.10 -50.40 54.63
CA GLY A 57 1.03 -50.16 55.56
C GLY A 57 2.33 -49.70 54.88
N GLY A 58 3.26 -49.05 55.62
CA GLY A 58 4.61 -48.61 55.18
C GLY A 58 4.65 -47.24 54.48
N SER A 59 5.59 -46.30 54.67
CA SER A 59 7.06 -46.28 54.93
C SER A 59 7.94 -46.58 53.71
N ALA A 60 9.09 -45.92 53.44
CA ALA A 60 9.67 -44.63 53.84
C ALA A 60 11.04 -44.43 53.11
N SER A 61 11.55 -43.20 53.05
CA SER A 61 12.99 -42.83 52.96
C SER A 61 13.85 -43.11 51.69
N SER A 62 14.78 -42.18 51.42
CA SER A 62 16.02 -42.30 50.61
C SER A 62 15.90 -42.56 49.07
N GLY A 63 16.89 -42.19 48.23
CA GLY A 63 18.02 -41.30 48.48
C GLY A 63 19.10 -41.25 47.37
N ALA A 64 19.73 -40.08 47.23
CA ALA A 64 21.13 -39.82 46.81
C ALA A 64 21.68 -40.23 45.41
N ALA A 65 22.76 -39.52 45.02
CA ALA A 65 23.84 -39.94 44.11
C ALA A 65 23.51 -40.14 42.60
N GLN A 66 24.45 -40.23 41.65
CA GLN A 66 25.81 -39.63 41.53
C GLN A 66 26.25 -39.46 40.06
N ARG A 67 27.52 -39.05 39.87
CA ARG A 67 28.26 -38.88 38.59
C ARG A 67 28.52 -40.20 37.84
N GLY A 68 28.85 -40.09 36.55
CA GLY A 68 29.62 -41.08 35.77
C GLY A 68 28.78 -42.26 35.23
N GLY A 69 29.25 -43.05 34.24
CA GLY A 69 30.43 -42.89 33.39
C GLY A 69 31.48 -43.99 33.53
N GLY A 70 31.27 -45.16 32.91
CA GLY A 70 32.29 -46.22 32.82
C GLY A 70 31.81 -47.59 32.31
N HIS A 71 32.42 -48.06 31.23
CA HIS A 71 32.69 -49.45 30.77
C HIS A 71 31.84 -50.67 31.19
N ALA A 72 31.24 -51.30 30.17
CA ALA A 72 31.37 -52.71 29.73
C ALA A 72 31.53 -53.88 30.74
N ALA A 73 30.71 -54.94 30.56
CA ALA A 73 31.15 -56.27 30.09
C ALA A 73 29.98 -57.29 29.97
N GLN A 74 30.14 -58.30 29.08
CA GLN A 74 29.49 -59.64 29.12
C GLN A 74 27.94 -59.74 28.99
N SER A 75 27.32 -60.84 28.52
CA SER A 75 27.81 -62.04 27.79
C SER A 75 26.64 -62.85 27.15
N GLN A 76 26.99 -63.95 26.46
CA GLN A 76 26.18 -65.12 26.08
C GLN A 76 25.24 -65.04 24.85
N SER A 77 25.22 -66.16 24.12
CA SER A 77 24.41 -66.47 22.92
C SER A 77 23.21 -67.36 23.29
N PRO A 78 22.34 -67.73 22.32
CA PRO A 78 22.59 -69.01 21.64
C PRO A 78 22.33 -69.02 20.11
N HIS A 79 22.82 -70.09 19.47
CA HIS A 79 22.73 -70.46 18.04
C HIS A 79 21.90 -71.77 17.89
N PRO A 80 21.77 -72.48 16.74
CA PRO A 80 22.35 -72.34 15.38
C PRO A 80 21.58 -71.31 14.50
N ALA A 81 21.27 -71.38 13.19
CA ALA A 81 21.43 -72.31 12.05
C ALA A 81 21.26 -71.50 10.72
N ALA A 82 21.61 -71.92 9.50
CA ALA A 82 22.46 -73.02 8.98
C ALA A 82 22.80 -72.72 7.48
N GLY A 83 23.27 -73.70 6.70
CA GLY A 83 23.48 -73.64 5.23
C GLY A 83 23.08 -74.97 4.54
N PRO A 84 23.52 -75.31 3.30
CA PRO A 84 24.56 -74.67 2.46
C PRO A 84 24.13 -74.37 0.98
N GLY A 85 25.10 -74.16 0.06
CA GLY A 85 24.91 -73.94 -1.40
C GLY A 85 24.79 -75.24 -2.25
N PRO A 86 25.05 -75.26 -3.60
CA PRO A 86 26.00 -74.43 -4.37
C PRO A 86 25.47 -73.84 -5.72
N GLY A 87 26.36 -73.37 -6.63
CA GLY A 87 26.07 -72.84 -7.99
C GLY A 87 26.11 -73.91 -9.13
N PRO A 88 26.50 -73.62 -10.41
CA PRO A 88 27.10 -72.38 -10.99
C PRO A 88 26.51 -71.92 -12.38
N GLY A 89 27.05 -70.84 -12.99
CA GLY A 89 26.76 -70.44 -14.39
C GLY A 89 27.61 -69.27 -14.93
N ARG A 90 28.16 -69.37 -16.16
CA ARG A 90 29.12 -68.42 -16.80
C ARG A 90 28.42 -67.26 -17.55
N GLY A 91 29.05 -66.10 -17.85
CA GLY A 91 30.38 -65.55 -17.50
C GLY A 91 30.88 -64.41 -18.43
N GLY A 92 31.96 -63.70 -18.05
CA GLY A 92 32.73 -62.70 -18.87
C GLY A 92 32.15 -61.27 -18.90
N TYR A 93 32.90 -60.15 -18.77
CA TYR A 93 34.36 -59.87 -18.85
C TYR A 93 34.82 -58.78 -17.84
N SER A 94 36.13 -58.68 -17.58
CA SER A 94 36.95 -57.53 -17.06
C SER A 94 36.39 -56.60 -15.95
N SER A 95 36.94 -56.56 -14.72
CA SER A 95 38.20 -55.88 -14.28
C SER A 95 38.19 -54.34 -14.43
N ALA A 96 38.56 -53.50 -13.45
CA ALA A 96 39.16 -53.68 -12.11
C ALA A 96 38.75 -52.48 -11.17
N PRO A 97 39.19 -52.37 -9.90
CA PRO A 97 38.59 -51.44 -8.93
C PRO A 97 39.07 -49.97 -9.06
N ARG A 98 38.22 -49.02 -8.65
CA ARG A 98 38.60 -47.60 -8.50
C ARG A 98 39.57 -47.41 -7.35
N GLN A 99 40.72 -46.79 -7.63
CA GLN A 99 41.56 -46.18 -6.60
C GLN A 99 40.87 -44.95 -5.99
N VAL A 100 41.14 -44.67 -4.71
CA VAL A 100 40.76 -43.42 -4.05
C VAL A 100 41.94 -42.46 -4.16
N SER A 101 41.81 -41.42 -4.98
CA SER A 101 42.82 -40.36 -5.07
C SER A 101 42.67 -39.37 -3.91
N SER A 102 43.69 -39.27 -3.06
CA SER A 102 43.81 -38.21 -2.06
C SER A 102 43.92 -36.83 -2.71
N GLY A 103 43.27 -35.81 -2.13
CA GLY A 103 43.43 -34.42 -2.56
C GLY A 103 44.81 -33.84 -2.22
N PRO A 104 45.21 -32.72 -2.84
CA PRO A 104 46.51 -32.10 -2.63
C PRO A 104 46.69 -31.62 -1.18
N THR A 105 47.92 -31.72 -0.69
CA THR A 105 48.30 -31.29 0.65
C THR A 105 48.33 -29.76 0.77
N PRO A 106 48.22 -29.20 2.00
CA PRO A 106 48.31 -27.75 2.20
C PRO A 106 49.61 -27.11 1.68
N ALA A 107 50.71 -27.88 1.62
CA ALA A 107 51.99 -27.42 1.07
C ALA A 107 51.94 -27.22 -0.45
N GLU A 108 51.25 -28.11 -1.18
CA GLU A 108 51.08 -28.00 -2.63
C GLU A 108 50.14 -26.84 -3.00
N VAL A 109 49.10 -26.61 -2.20
CA VAL A 109 48.19 -25.46 -2.37
C VAL A 109 48.93 -24.13 -2.14
N GLU A 110 49.78 -24.04 -1.12
CA GLU A 110 50.61 -22.87 -0.85
C GLU A 110 51.71 -22.68 -1.92
N ALA A 111 52.27 -23.76 -2.47
CA ALA A 111 53.21 -23.70 -3.59
C ALA A 111 52.54 -23.14 -4.86
N MET A 112 51.35 -23.62 -5.23
CA MET A 112 50.57 -23.05 -6.33
C MET A 112 50.24 -21.57 -6.11
N ARG A 113 49.91 -21.18 -4.88
CA ARG A 113 49.59 -19.79 -4.53
C ARG A 113 50.78 -18.85 -4.79
N ARG A 114 51.98 -19.22 -4.33
CA ARG A 114 53.22 -18.48 -4.59
C ARG A 114 53.61 -18.45 -6.07
N GLN A 115 53.23 -19.47 -6.83
CA GLN A 115 53.45 -19.52 -8.28
C GLN A 115 52.52 -18.56 -9.05
N VAL A 116 51.30 -18.33 -8.56
CA VAL A 116 50.39 -17.29 -9.07
C VAL A 116 50.88 -15.89 -8.69
N GLU A 117 51.27 -15.67 -7.43
CA GLU A 117 51.78 -14.36 -6.97
C GLU A 117 53.06 -13.94 -7.72
N ARG A 118 53.96 -14.87 -8.04
CA ARG A 118 55.12 -14.61 -8.91
C ARG A 118 54.77 -14.24 -10.36
N LYS A 119 53.61 -14.66 -10.88
CA LYS A 119 53.15 -14.25 -12.22
C LYS A 119 52.65 -12.80 -12.23
N VAL A 120 51.86 -12.40 -11.23
CA VAL A 120 51.31 -11.04 -11.14
C VAL A 120 52.42 -9.98 -11.04
N VAL A 121 53.48 -10.25 -10.27
CA VAL A 121 54.60 -9.31 -10.08
C VAL A 121 55.48 -9.14 -11.33
N MET A 122 55.47 -10.08 -12.28
CA MET A 122 56.21 -9.96 -13.55
C MET A 122 55.48 -9.15 -14.63
N ASP A 123 54.15 -9.19 -14.68
CA ASP A 123 53.39 -8.36 -15.64
C ASP A 123 53.48 -6.85 -15.31
N GLU A 124 53.45 -6.49 -14.02
CA GLU A 124 53.55 -5.07 -13.61
C GLU A 124 54.94 -4.45 -13.86
N THR A 125 55.99 -5.26 -14.08
CA THR A 125 57.36 -4.74 -14.35
C THR A 125 57.69 -4.54 -15.83
N GLN A 126 56.85 -4.97 -16.79
CA GLN A 126 57.07 -4.68 -18.21
C GLN A 126 56.39 -3.39 -18.73
N ALA A 127 55.42 -2.84 -18.00
CA ALA A 127 54.68 -1.64 -18.43
C ALA A 127 55.42 -0.30 -18.24
N GLN A 128 56.55 -0.27 -17.52
CA GLN A 128 57.30 0.96 -17.18
C GLN A 128 58.68 1.06 -17.82
N ARG A 129 58.87 0.62 -19.07
CA ARG A 129 60.12 0.85 -19.80
C ARG A 129 60.01 0.90 -21.33
N CYS A 130 59.29 1.90 -21.86
CA CYS A 130 59.45 2.35 -23.25
C CYS A 130 58.92 3.80 -23.47
N GLN A 131 59.80 4.79 -23.31
CA GLN A 131 59.70 6.12 -23.95
C GLN A 131 61.08 6.47 -24.52
N GLY A 132 61.15 6.97 -25.75
CA GLY A 132 62.40 7.45 -26.37
C GLY A 132 62.31 7.63 -27.88
N SER A 133 62.97 8.68 -28.40
CA SER A 133 63.10 9.12 -29.82
C SER A 133 61.76 9.41 -30.57
N SER A 134 61.41 10.63 -31.03
CA SER A 134 62.08 11.75 -31.77
C SER A 134 61.91 11.62 -33.30
N SER A 135 61.68 12.65 -34.13
CA SER A 135 61.65 14.13 -33.98
C SER A 135 60.60 14.73 -34.98
N SER A 136 60.36 16.04 -35.23
CA SER A 136 61.24 17.22 -35.28
C SER A 136 60.51 18.59 -35.38
N GLN A 137 61.22 19.67 -34.99
CA GLN A 137 61.12 21.08 -35.47
C GLN A 137 59.90 21.97 -35.11
N ALA A 138 60.18 23.28 -35.10
CA ALA A 138 59.30 24.46 -34.93
C ALA A 138 59.65 25.48 -36.07
N PRO A 139 58.95 26.62 -36.29
CA PRO A 139 58.85 27.76 -35.34
C PRO A 139 57.48 28.51 -35.37
N ALA A 140 57.39 29.70 -34.74
CA ALA A 140 56.24 30.63 -34.74
C ALA A 140 56.53 31.88 -35.62
N PRO A 141 55.52 32.71 -36.00
CA PRO A 141 55.11 33.87 -35.15
C PRO A 141 53.61 34.31 -35.26
N ARG A 142 53.25 35.50 -34.72
CA ARG A 142 51.92 36.19 -34.79
C ARG A 142 51.89 37.27 -35.91
N PRO A 143 50.71 37.85 -36.27
CA PRO A 143 50.39 39.25 -35.83
C PRO A 143 48.88 39.67 -35.70
N ALA A 144 48.64 40.91 -35.19
CA ALA A 144 47.46 41.82 -35.30
C ALA A 144 46.06 41.40 -34.73
N MET A 145 45.28 42.20 -33.97
CA MET A 145 44.66 43.57 -34.12
C MET A 145 43.42 43.61 -35.05
N GLN A 146 42.35 44.41 -34.83
CA GLN A 146 42.18 45.73 -34.17
C GLN A 146 40.69 46.05 -33.81
N ASP A 147 40.41 46.96 -32.85
CA ASP A 147 39.22 47.88 -32.72
C ASP A 147 37.75 47.36 -32.74
N LYS A 148 36.68 48.06 -32.27
CA LYS A 148 36.46 49.36 -31.56
C LYS A 148 35.12 49.34 -30.77
N ALA A 149 34.90 50.32 -29.89
CA ALA A 149 33.57 50.68 -29.32
C ALA A 149 33.14 52.09 -29.80
N PRO A 150 31.84 52.48 -29.71
CA PRO A 150 31.45 53.45 -28.66
C PRO A 150 29.99 53.35 -28.15
N GLY A 151 29.61 54.20 -27.18
CA GLY A 151 28.22 54.65 -26.92
C GLY A 151 27.90 55.96 -27.67
N PRO A 152 27.18 56.97 -27.10
CA PRO A 152 26.53 57.04 -25.77
C PRO A 152 25.17 57.85 -25.75
N LEU A 153 24.78 58.33 -24.54
CA LEU A 153 23.91 59.50 -24.24
C LEU A 153 22.35 59.39 -24.23
N ALA A 154 21.74 60.36 -23.51
CA ALA A 154 20.31 60.56 -23.21
C ALA A 154 19.85 61.95 -23.79
N PRO A 155 18.88 62.80 -23.28
CA PRO A 155 18.28 62.92 -21.93
C PRO A 155 16.77 63.33 -21.80
N ALA A 156 16.32 63.44 -20.53
CA ALA A 156 15.35 64.41 -19.93
C ALA A 156 13.91 64.65 -20.45
N GLY A 157 12.97 64.91 -19.51
CA GLY A 157 11.71 65.66 -19.80
C GLY A 157 10.48 65.36 -18.91
N SER A 158 10.03 66.32 -18.10
CA SER A 158 8.74 66.42 -17.37
C SER A 158 8.42 67.94 -17.22
N PRO A 159 7.24 68.48 -16.80
CA PRO A 159 6.25 67.95 -15.82
C PRO A 159 4.74 68.39 -16.04
N LEU A 160 3.89 68.30 -14.98
CA LEU A 160 2.53 68.93 -14.78
C LEU A 160 1.33 68.32 -15.57
N SER A 161 0.02 68.34 -15.16
CA SER A 161 -0.69 68.55 -13.87
C SER A 161 -2.22 68.21 -13.93
N ILE A 162 -2.81 67.59 -12.88
CA ILE A 162 -4.07 67.92 -12.10
C ILE A 162 -5.38 68.37 -12.86
N PRO A 163 -6.67 68.00 -12.53
CA PRO A 163 -7.29 66.93 -11.67
C PRO A 163 -8.66 66.32 -12.20
N ALA A 164 -9.53 65.82 -11.28
CA ALA A 164 -11.01 65.61 -11.33
C ALA A 164 -11.58 64.23 -11.82
N GLN A 165 -12.72 63.68 -11.35
CA GLN A 165 -13.61 63.93 -10.18
C GLN A 165 -14.46 62.66 -9.83
N SER A 166 -15.15 62.62 -8.67
CA SER A 166 -16.02 61.50 -8.17
C SER A 166 -17.53 61.72 -8.50
N PRO A 167 -18.49 60.79 -8.25
CA PRO A 167 -18.92 60.23 -6.93
C PRO A 167 -18.99 58.67 -6.90
N ALA A 168 -18.95 57.92 -5.77
CA ALA A 168 -19.76 57.92 -4.53
C ALA A 168 -21.24 57.51 -4.76
N PHE A 169 -21.95 56.80 -3.87
CA PHE A 169 -21.70 56.38 -2.47
C PHE A 169 -21.28 54.88 -2.38
N PHE A 170 -21.60 53.94 -1.46
CA PHE A 170 -22.56 53.76 -0.34
C PHE A 170 -21.95 52.98 0.86
N GLN A 171 -22.77 52.36 1.74
CA GLN A 171 -22.56 52.41 3.21
C GLN A 171 -22.95 51.14 4.00
N ALA A 172 -22.47 51.02 5.25
CA ALA A 172 -22.84 50.02 6.25
C ALA A 172 -22.95 50.65 7.68
N PRO A 173 -23.65 50.04 8.65
CA PRO A 173 -23.83 50.60 10.01
C PRO A 173 -22.81 50.08 11.04
N ALA A 174 -22.55 50.88 12.08
CA ALA A 174 -21.71 50.54 13.24
C ALA A 174 -22.22 51.20 14.53
N VAL A 175 -21.87 50.67 15.71
CA VAL A 175 -22.24 51.24 17.03
C VAL A 175 -21.07 51.17 18.03
N ARG A 176 -20.89 52.25 18.81
CA ARG A 176 -19.95 52.48 19.93
C ARG A 176 -20.48 53.65 20.77
N PRO A 177 -20.18 53.81 22.08
CA PRO A 177 -19.05 54.70 22.46
C PRO A 177 -18.34 54.48 23.83
N ALA A 178 -17.11 55.01 23.92
CA ALA A 178 -16.43 55.67 25.08
C ALA A 178 -16.18 54.92 26.43
N MET A 179 -15.33 55.36 27.38
CA MET A 179 -14.57 56.62 27.59
C MET A 179 -13.12 56.40 28.14
N GLN A 180 -12.20 57.34 27.80
CA GLN A 180 -11.09 57.98 28.58
C GLN A 180 -10.10 57.14 29.44
N ALA A 181 -8.88 57.58 29.84
CA ALA A 181 -8.26 58.93 29.91
C ALA A 181 -6.75 58.97 29.47
N LYS A 182 -5.98 60.01 29.88
CA LYS A 182 -4.63 60.41 29.37
C LYS A 182 -3.50 60.43 30.44
N PRO A 183 -2.19 60.49 30.06
CA PRO A 183 -1.01 60.60 30.94
C PRO A 183 -0.51 62.07 31.12
N PRO A 184 0.51 62.37 31.96
CA PRO A 184 1.93 62.38 31.52
C PRO A 184 2.99 62.05 32.63
N GLY A 185 4.30 62.16 32.35
CA GLY A 185 5.40 62.14 33.35
C GLY A 185 6.78 61.69 32.81
N GLN A 186 7.90 62.19 33.36
CA GLN A 186 9.26 61.95 32.80
C GLN A 186 10.42 62.16 33.82
N VAL A 187 11.60 61.59 33.53
CA VAL A 187 12.98 61.92 34.03
C VAL A 187 13.46 61.40 35.42
N ALA A 188 14.75 61.03 35.48
CA ALA A 188 15.66 60.80 36.64
C ALA A 188 15.42 59.55 37.55
N GLN A 189 16.43 58.92 38.18
CA GLN A 189 17.91 58.96 37.99
C GLN A 189 18.61 57.68 38.53
N ALA A 190 19.77 57.34 37.93
CA ALA A 190 21.04 56.83 38.50
C ALA A 190 21.12 55.68 39.56
N ALA A 191 22.32 55.09 39.68
CA ALA A 191 22.71 54.08 40.69
C ALA A 191 24.23 54.12 40.96
N SER A 192 24.68 53.78 42.19
CA SER A 192 26.11 53.55 42.51
C SER A 192 26.38 52.98 43.92
N SER A 193 27.48 52.20 44.07
CA SER A 193 28.37 52.04 45.26
C SER A 193 27.85 51.46 46.61
N SER A 194 28.65 50.84 47.51
CA SER A 194 29.98 50.14 47.44
C SER A 194 30.41 49.52 48.81
N SER A 195 31.53 48.75 48.83
CA SER A 195 32.39 48.40 50.02
C SER A 195 31.89 47.23 50.94
N SER A 196 32.69 46.43 51.69
CA SER A 196 34.15 46.35 52.01
C SER A 196 34.68 44.92 52.37
N PHE A 197 36.01 44.74 52.26
CA PHE A 197 37.06 43.77 52.76
C PHE A 197 36.91 42.99 54.12
N PRO A 198 37.90 42.15 54.61
CA PRO A 198 39.10 41.46 54.03
C PRO A 198 39.45 39.98 54.52
N MET A 199 40.38 39.29 53.80
CA MET A 199 41.39 38.26 54.24
C MET A 199 40.94 36.93 54.96
N LEU A 200 41.72 35.83 55.11
CA LEU A 200 43.20 35.59 55.18
C LEU A 200 43.66 34.22 54.55
N ALA A 201 44.93 33.81 54.72
CA ALA A 201 45.60 32.59 54.17
C ALA A 201 45.30 31.27 54.97
N THR A 202 45.82 30.03 54.76
CA THR A 202 47.10 29.42 54.25
C THR A 202 46.84 27.95 53.78
N ALA A 203 47.39 27.42 52.67
CA ALA A 203 48.70 26.75 52.43
C ALA A 203 48.76 25.19 52.53
N GLN A 204 49.82 24.60 51.94
CA GLN A 204 50.34 23.21 52.02
C GLN A 204 49.67 22.05 51.21
N ALA A 205 50.53 21.07 50.85
CA ALA A 205 50.26 19.75 50.28
C ALA A 205 51.12 18.70 51.05
N PRO A 206 50.95 17.36 50.87
CA PRO A 206 51.75 16.65 49.85
C PRO A 206 51.12 15.35 49.28
N ARG A 207 51.93 14.54 48.56
CA ARG A 207 51.72 13.15 48.10
C ARG A 207 52.30 12.15 49.16
N PRO A 208 52.61 10.85 48.90
CA PRO A 208 52.19 9.85 47.89
C PRO A 208 51.79 8.46 48.51
N GLY A 209 51.56 7.41 47.70
CA GLY A 209 51.43 6.00 48.17
C GLY A 209 51.34 4.94 47.06
N ARG A 210 51.87 3.71 47.28
CA ARG A 210 51.91 2.57 46.32
C ARG A 210 51.12 1.32 46.82
N PRO A 211 50.90 0.26 45.99
CA PRO A 211 49.82 -0.75 46.20
C PRO A 211 50.29 -2.17 46.61
N ALA A 212 49.34 -3.08 46.91
CA ALA A 212 49.52 -4.54 46.91
C ALA A 212 48.20 -5.36 46.74
N THR A 213 48.35 -6.60 46.23
CA THR A 213 47.56 -7.88 46.39
C THR A 213 46.11 -7.90 46.94
N ALA A 214 45.10 -8.67 46.46
CA ALA A 214 44.96 -10.01 45.82
C ALA A 214 44.42 -11.13 46.78
N LEU A 215 43.88 -12.23 46.21
CA LEU A 215 43.13 -13.35 46.85
C LEU A 215 41.69 -12.99 47.30
N GLN A 216 40.68 -13.86 47.48
CA GLN A 216 40.17 -15.16 46.97
C GLN A 216 39.02 -15.53 47.97
N GLY A 217 37.88 -16.10 47.55
CA GLY A 217 36.84 -16.56 48.51
C GLY A 217 35.46 -16.93 47.92
N LYS A 218 34.85 -18.00 48.45
CA LYS A 218 33.51 -18.59 48.17
C LYS A 218 33.13 -19.55 49.34
N PRO A 219 31.89 -20.08 49.46
CA PRO A 219 30.61 -19.69 48.85
C PRO A 219 29.79 -18.92 49.92
N PRO A 220 28.62 -19.31 50.52
CA PRO A 220 27.57 -20.32 50.21
C PRO A 220 26.57 -19.75 49.15
N GLY A 221 25.29 -20.15 48.99
CA GLY A 221 24.43 -21.07 49.74
C GLY A 221 23.19 -21.59 48.97
N GLN A 222 22.14 -21.97 49.71
CA GLN A 222 20.98 -22.79 49.30
C GLN A 222 19.67 -22.27 49.94
N VAL A 223 18.47 -22.50 49.40
CA VAL A 223 18.02 -23.45 48.34
C VAL A 223 17.30 -22.66 47.20
N THR A 224 16.26 -23.04 46.42
CA THR A 224 15.30 -24.18 46.40
C THR A 224 14.94 -24.64 44.96
N GLN A 225 13.69 -24.50 44.50
CA GLN A 225 13.06 -25.20 43.35
C GLN A 225 11.84 -24.38 42.85
N ALA A 226 11.33 -24.46 41.60
CA ALA A 226 11.79 -25.12 40.35
C ALA A 226 10.99 -24.58 39.12
N ALA A 227 11.16 -25.22 37.96
CA ALA A 227 10.37 -25.13 36.71
C ALA A 227 10.65 -23.96 35.72
N SER A 228 10.20 -24.14 34.48
CA SER A 228 10.90 -23.68 33.27
C SER A 228 10.10 -22.76 32.32
N SER A 229 10.86 -22.08 31.45
CA SER A 229 10.54 -21.69 30.06
C SER A 229 10.01 -20.27 29.72
N SER A 230 10.64 -19.70 28.67
CA SER A 230 10.10 -18.74 27.68
C SER A 230 9.73 -17.28 28.05
N SER A 231 10.60 -16.35 27.63
CA SER A 231 10.30 -15.01 27.08
C SER A 231 9.55 -13.95 27.92
N SER A 232 10.25 -12.87 28.29
CA SER A 232 9.66 -11.55 28.63
C SER A 232 10.66 -10.38 28.59
N PHE A 233 10.11 -9.17 28.52
CA PHE A 233 10.67 -7.82 28.76
C PHE A 233 9.85 -7.18 29.91
N PRO A 234 10.19 -6.05 30.58
CA PRO A 234 11.48 -5.33 30.74
C PRO A 234 11.77 -4.71 32.17
N MET A 235 12.96 -4.10 32.36
CA MET A 235 13.35 -3.10 33.45
C MET A 235 13.50 -3.63 34.92
N LEU A 236 14.05 -2.93 35.93
CA LEU A 236 14.27 -1.47 36.20
C LEU A 236 15.37 -1.12 37.27
N ALA A 237 16.14 -0.02 37.06
CA ALA A 237 16.87 0.89 38.03
C ALA A 237 18.00 0.34 38.99
N THR A 238 18.79 1.11 39.79
CA THR A 238 18.80 2.55 40.22
C THR A 238 20.20 3.06 40.73
N VAL A 239 20.45 4.41 40.79
CA VAL A 239 21.51 5.16 41.59
C VAL A 239 22.98 4.99 41.08
N GLN A 240 23.96 5.93 41.13
CA GLN A 240 24.19 7.24 41.81
C GLN A 240 24.84 8.33 40.89
N ALA A 241 25.17 9.53 41.42
CA ALA A 241 25.81 10.68 40.75
C ALA A 241 27.25 10.96 41.32
N PRO A 242 28.08 11.97 40.92
CA PRO A 242 27.74 13.42 40.81
C PRO A 242 28.44 14.23 39.67
N THR A 243 28.22 15.55 39.67
CA THR A 243 28.97 16.65 39.00
C THR A 243 29.94 17.32 40.02
N PRO A 244 30.66 18.46 39.78
CA PRO A 244 30.80 19.34 38.61
C PRO A 244 32.27 19.69 38.19
N GLY A 245 32.47 20.53 37.15
CA GLY A 245 33.78 21.08 36.79
C GLY A 245 33.80 22.09 35.61
N ARG A 246 34.22 23.34 35.88
CA ARG A 246 34.49 24.51 35.00
C ARG A 246 35.30 25.53 35.86
N PRO A 247 35.89 26.66 35.38
CA PRO A 247 35.92 27.28 34.04
C PRO A 247 37.30 27.90 33.62
N ALA A 248 37.27 28.84 32.65
CA ALA A 248 38.27 29.91 32.35
C ALA A 248 39.65 29.47 31.77
N THR A 249 40.48 30.33 31.14
CA THR A 249 40.49 31.79 30.80
C THR A 249 40.56 32.01 29.26
N ALA A 250 40.33 33.16 28.59
CA ALA A 250 40.69 34.59 28.76
C ALA A 250 42.21 34.88 28.60
N LEU A 251 42.71 35.95 27.95
CA LEU A 251 42.10 37.12 27.26
C LEU A 251 43.14 37.83 26.32
N HIS A 252 42.69 38.90 25.60
CA HIS A 252 43.48 39.91 24.83
C HIS A 252 44.15 39.49 23.50
N GLY A 253 44.40 40.38 22.52
CA GLY A 253 44.29 41.86 22.50
C GLY A 253 43.95 42.52 21.14
N LYS A 254 43.97 43.86 21.12
CA LYS A 254 43.61 44.86 20.06
C LYS A 254 44.58 46.07 20.24
N PRO A 255 44.54 47.21 19.48
CA PRO A 255 43.71 47.66 18.36
C PRO A 255 44.62 47.88 17.11
N PRO A 256 44.79 49.05 16.42
CA PRO A 256 43.89 50.16 16.05
C PRO A 256 43.91 50.62 14.56
N GLY A 257 42.74 50.83 13.96
CA GLY A 257 42.58 51.61 12.71
C GLY A 257 43.17 50.96 11.44
N GLN A 258 43.24 51.63 10.28
CA GLN A 258 42.57 52.86 9.78
C GLN A 258 41.99 52.54 8.37
N VAL A 259 41.32 53.37 7.55
CA VAL A 259 41.11 54.84 7.44
C VAL A 259 39.61 55.11 7.14
N VAL A 260 39.22 56.33 6.77
CA VAL A 260 37.84 56.82 6.52
C VAL A 260 37.84 57.89 5.39
N PRO A 261 36.70 58.45 4.89
CA PRO A 261 35.27 58.04 4.91
C PRO A 261 34.55 58.18 3.52
N ALA A 262 33.22 57.95 3.43
CA ALA A 262 32.19 58.88 2.85
C ALA A 262 30.87 58.22 2.30
N ALA A 263 29.79 59.04 2.24
CA ALA A 263 28.36 58.80 1.94
C ALA A 263 28.00 58.14 0.57
N ILE A 264 26.84 57.47 0.28
CA ILE A 264 25.38 57.65 0.61
C ILE A 264 24.76 58.86 -0.16
N PRO A 265 23.53 58.86 -0.79
CA PRO A 265 22.35 57.94 -0.75
C PRO A 265 21.53 57.62 -2.07
N SER A 266 20.53 56.72 -1.94
CA SER A 266 19.10 56.76 -2.45
C SER A 266 18.59 56.61 -3.92
N SER A 267 17.49 55.81 -4.02
CA SER A 267 16.18 56.01 -4.73
C SER A 267 15.86 55.48 -6.17
N PHE A 268 14.59 55.04 -6.31
CA PHE A 268 13.80 54.60 -7.50
C PHE A 268 13.00 55.79 -8.12
N PRO A 269 12.39 55.79 -9.36
CA PRO A 269 11.40 54.80 -9.88
C PRO A 269 11.30 54.63 -11.44
N ALA A 270 10.14 54.18 -11.95
CA ALA A 270 9.73 54.01 -13.38
C ALA A 270 8.77 55.16 -13.85
N PRO A 271 8.14 55.25 -15.07
CA PRO A 271 7.89 54.27 -16.14
C PRO A 271 8.06 54.82 -17.62
N ALA A 272 7.24 54.34 -18.59
CA ALA A 272 7.18 54.68 -20.05
C ALA A 272 6.26 55.92 -20.35
N PRO A 273 5.86 56.36 -21.60
CA PRO A 273 5.90 55.71 -22.96
C PRO A 273 5.99 56.60 -24.26
N VAL A 274 5.86 55.96 -25.46
CA VAL A 274 5.08 56.38 -26.68
C VAL A 274 5.63 57.27 -27.85
N GLN A 275 5.34 56.78 -29.09
CA GLN A 275 5.14 57.41 -30.45
C GLN A 275 6.28 57.84 -31.43
N GLY A 276 6.01 57.59 -32.73
CA GLY A 276 6.75 57.97 -33.97
C GLY A 276 6.33 57.04 -35.14
N SER A 277 6.03 57.53 -36.37
CA SER A 277 5.06 56.82 -37.26
C SER A 277 5.11 57.09 -38.80
N THR A 278 4.12 56.55 -39.54
CA THR A 278 3.74 56.66 -40.99
C THR A 278 4.36 55.63 -41.96
N PRO A 279 3.70 55.26 -43.11
CA PRO A 279 2.37 55.60 -43.67
C PRO A 279 1.36 54.39 -43.55
N GLY A 280 0.29 54.13 -44.33
CA GLY A 280 -0.29 54.78 -45.54
C GLY A 280 -1.79 54.49 -45.90
N ARG A 281 -2.32 53.25 -45.81
CA ARG A 281 -3.77 52.86 -46.04
C ARG A 281 -4.30 52.96 -47.51
N PRO A 282 -5.59 52.68 -47.89
CA PRO A 282 -6.87 52.35 -47.17
C PRO A 282 -7.39 50.88 -47.39
N ALA A 283 -8.66 50.39 -47.35
CA ALA A 283 -10.04 50.95 -47.18
C ALA A 283 -11.15 49.95 -46.66
N MET A 284 -12.33 50.52 -46.35
CA MET A 284 -13.79 50.15 -46.33
C MET A 284 -14.36 48.81 -46.93
N GLN A 285 -15.54 48.24 -46.57
CA GLN A 285 -16.56 48.47 -45.48
C GLN A 285 -17.66 47.35 -45.34
N ALA A 286 -18.39 47.34 -44.20
CA ALA A 286 -19.82 46.94 -43.99
C ALA A 286 -20.28 45.44 -43.81
N LYS A 287 -21.62 45.25 -43.65
CA LYS A 287 -22.40 44.13 -43.03
C LYS A 287 -23.84 44.06 -43.67
N PRO A 288 -24.80 43.17 -43.29
CA PRO A 288 -24.64 41.85 -42.64
C PRO A 288 -25.19 40.47 -43.20
N PRO A 289 -26.37 40.25 -43.88
CA PRO A 289 -27.22 39.08 -43.50
C PRO A 289 -27.87 38.18 -44.61
N GLY A 290 -28.39 36.99 -44.21
CA GLY A 290 -29.70 36.44 -44.68
C GLY A 290 -29.78 35.18 -45.58
N HIS A 291 -30.37 34.10 -45.05
CA HIS A 291 -31.23 33.04 -45.64
C HIS A 291 -31.18 32.55 -47.13
N VAL A 292 -31.21 31.20 -47.30
CA VAL A 292 -31.81 30.36 -48.39
C VAL A 292 -31.13 30.24 -49.78
N ALA A 293 -30.52 29.06 -50.05
CA ALA A 293 -30.69 28.08 -51.17
C ALA A 293 -30.78 28.55 -52.67
N PRO A 294 -30.91 27.67 -53.71
CA PRO A 294 -30.93 26.19 -53.76
C PRO A 294 -30.17 25.47 -54.94
N ALA A 295 -30.17 24.12 -54.92
CA ALA A 295 -30.41 23.16 -56.03
C ALA A 295 -29.44 22.88 -57.23
N ALA A 296 -29.08 21.58 -57.35
CA ALA A 296 -29.43 20.62 -58.44
C ALA A 296 -28.40 20.08 -59.50
N SER A 297 -28.82 18.97 -60.13
CA SER A 297 -28.17 18.05 -61.13
C SER A 297 -26.91 17.27 -60.67
N SER A 298 -26.73 15.94 -60.75
CA SER A 298 -27.24 14.79 -61.56
C SER A 298 -26.30 14.39 -62.72
N SER A 299 -26.15 13.12 -63.16
CA SER A 299 -26.80 11.83 -62.78
C SER A 299 -26.03 10.59 -63.31
N GLU A 300 -26.58 9.39 -63.04
CA GLU A 300 -26.53 8.13 -63.84
C GLU A 300 -25.69 6.91 -63.37
N ARG A 301 -26.25 5.72 -63.67
CA ARG A 301 -25.76 4.34 -63.42
C ARG A 301 -26.32 3.40 -64.51
N PRO A 302 -25.63 2.27 -64.79
CA PRO A 302 -26.27 1.03 -65.26
C PRO A 302 -26.72 0.04 -64.15
N LEU A 303 -26.82 -1.25 -64.49
CA LEU A 303 -27.44 -2.37 -63.74
C LEU A 303 -26.36 -3.37 -63.24
N GLN A 304 -26.44 -4.07 -62.08
CA GLN A 304 -27.44 -4.99 -61.49
C GLN A 304 -27.55 -6.39 -62.13
N MET A 305 -27.24 -7.44 -61.35
CA MET A 305 -28.10 -8.61 -60.99
C MET A 305 -27.25 -9.78 -60.43
N GLN A 306 -27.74 -10.70 -59.58
CA GLN A 306 -28.75 -10.63 -58.50
C GLN A 306 -28.59 -11.89 -57.59
N GLY A 307 -28.85 -11.80 -56.27
CA GLY A 307 -28.80 -12.96 -55.35
C GLY A 307 -29.29 -12.60 -53.93
N LYS A 308 -30.15 -13.43 -53.34
CA LYS A 308 -30.91 -13.18 -52.08
C LYS A 308 -30.15 -13.73 -50.84
N VAL A 309 -30.00 -13.02 -49.69
CA VAL A 309 -31.01 -12.58 -48.67
C VAL A 309 -31.46 -13.77 -47.80
N PRO A 310 -31.49 -13.70 -46.43
CA PRO A 310 -31.93 -12.55 -45.63
C PRO A 310 -31.11 -12.08 -44.40
N ASP A 311 -31.49 -10.88 -43.93
CA ASP A 311 -31.12 -10.20 -42.69
C ASP A 311 -31.82 -10.75 -41.42
N GLN A 312 -31.28 -10.46 -40.22
CA GLN A 312 -31.97 -9.56 -39.27
C GLN A 312 -31.09 -9.00 -38.12
N MET A 313 -30.80 -7.70 -38.23
CA MET A 313 -30.86 -6.67 -37.18
C MET A 313 -30.23 -6.96 -35.80
N ALA A 314 -29.02 -6.43 -35.58
CA ALA A 314 -28.57 -6.00 -34.26
C ALA A 314 -29.08 -4.59 -33.95
N LEU A 315 -29.61 -4.35 -32.74
CA LEU A 315 -30.09 -3.04 -32.32
C LEU A 315 -28.94 -2.07 -31.98
N SER A 316 -29.03 -0.85 -32.51
CA SER A 316 -28.07 0.23 -32.24
C SER A 316 -28.40 0.96 -30.94
N ALA A 317 -27.53 0.87 -29.94
CA ALA A 317 -27.55 1.76 -28.78
C ALA A 317 -27.17 3.21 -29.18
N PRO A 318 -27.74 4.25 -28.55
CA PRO A 318 -27.48 5.64 -28.92
C PRO A 318 -26.03 6.06 -28.63
N ALA A 319 -25.51 6.98 -29.44
CA ALA A 319 -24.11 7.39 -29.39
C ALA A 319 -23.77 8.22 -28.13
N GLY A 320 -23.27 7.53 -27.10
CA GLY A 320 -22.48 8.15 -26.04
C GLY A 320 -21.25 8.86 -26.62
N THR A 321 -20.90 10.02 -26.08
CA THR A 321 -19.90 10.94 -26.62
C THR A 321 -18.56 10.28 -26.92
N LEU A 322 -18.03 10.52 -28.13
CA LEU A 322 -16.69 10.11 -28.55
C LEU A 322 -15.63 10.64 -27.56
N PRO A 323 -14.56 9.87 -27.27
CA PRO A 323 -13.45 10.37 -26.47
C PRO A 323 -12.79 11.57 -27.18
N PRO A 324 -12.49 12.67 -26.48
CA PRO A 324 -11.86 13.84 -27.07
C PRO A 324 -10.43 13.54 -27.56
N ALA A 325 -9.94 14.41 -28.45
CA ALA A 325 -8.82 14.11 -29.34
C ALA A 325 -7.50 13.71 -28.63
N SER A 326 -6.92 12.60 -29.12
CA SER A 326 -5.50 12.22 -29.04
C SER A 326 -4.78 12.43 -27.69
N SER A 327 -4.61 11.35 -26.94
CA SER A 327 -3.74 11.30 -25.75
C SER A 327 -2.26 11.66 -26.02
N LYS A 328 -1.83 11.74 -27.29
CA LYS A 328 -0.48 12.16 -27.70
C LYS A 328 -0.18 13.65 -27.45
N ALA A 329 -1.18 14.46 -27.08
CA ALA A 329 -1.02 15.90 -26.90
C ALA A 329 -0.41 16.31 -25.54
N MET A 330 -0.41 15.43 -24.52
CA MET A 330 0.11 15.77 -23.18
C MET A 330 1.56 15.32 -23.01
N VAL A 331 2.48 16.30 -23.03
CA VAL A 331 3.90 16.12 -22.75
C VAL A 331 4.16 16.25 -21.25
N PHE A 332 4.71 15.21 -20.62
CA PHE A 332 5.21 15.29 -19.25
C PHE A 332 6.48 16.16 -19.18
N PRO A 333 6.74 16.88 -18.05
CA PRO A 333 7.89 17.76 -17.94
C PRO A 333 9.21 16.98 -18.03
N PRO A 334 10.19 17.46 -18.83
CA PRO A 334 11.52 16.88 -18.83
C PRO A 334 12.18 17.08 -17.46
N ARG A 335 13.11 16.20 -17.10
CA ARG A 335 13.90 16.32 -15.88
C ARG A 335 14.62 17.69 -15.83
N PRO A 336 14.37 18.57 -14.84
CA PRO A 336 14.93 19.93 -14.78
C PRO A 336 16.42 19.95 -14.38
N GLY A 337 16.97 18.79 -14.02
CA GLY A 337 18.33 18.60 -13.53
C GLY A 337 18.38 17.41 -12.57
N TYR A 338 19.56 17.15 -12.02
CA TYR A 338 19.76 16.16 -10.95
C TYR A 338 19.92 16.88 -9.63
N GLY A 339 19.44 16.27 -8.54
CA GLY A 339 19.62 16.83 -7.22
C GLY A 339 21.09 16.75 -6.76
N THR A 340 21.49 17.73 -5.97
CA THR A 340 22.83 17.95 -5.44
C THR A 340 22.86 17.96 -3.92
N VAL A 341 21.72 18.23 -3.26
CA VAL A 341 21.57 18.31 -1.81
C VAL A 341 21.60 16.92 -1.18
N GLY A 342 22.19 16.83 0.01
CA GLY A 342 22.33 15.59 0.79
C GLY A 342 23.74 14.96 0.67
N ARG A 343 24.10 14.14 1.64
CA ARG A 343 25.40 13.44 1.64
C ARG A 343 25.37 12.34 0.57
N ARG A 344 26.29 12.39 -0.39
CA ARG A 344 26.44 11.34 -1.42
C ARG A 344 26.78 9.98 -0.79
N CYS A 345 26.22 8.92 -1.36
CA CYS A 345 26.52 7.52 -1.04
C CYS A 345 26.23 6.65 -2.28
N GLN A 346 26.54 5.36 -2.22
CA GLN A 346 26.15 4.40 -3.25
C GLN A 346 25.22 3.32 -2.65
N VAL A 347 24.31 2.84 -3.49
CA VAL A 347 23.31 1.81 -3.15
C VAL A 347 23.22 0.80 -4.30
N ARG A 348 22.97 -0.47 -4.00
CA ARG A 348 22.65 -1.46 -5.05
C ARG A 348 21.15 -1.48 -5.28
N ALA A 349 20.72 -1.27 -6.52
CA ALA A 349 19.35 -1.50 -6.93
C ALA A 349 19.15 -2.96 -7.33
N ASN A 350 17.95 -3.51 -7.16
CA ASN A 350 17.57 -4.83 -7.69
C ASN A 350 17.29 -4.83 -9.21
N HIS A 351 18.14 -4.11 -9.93
CA HIS A 351 18.10 -3.85 -11.36
C HIS A 351 19.37 -4.40 -11.98
N VAL A 352 19.28 -5.01 -13.15
CA VAL A 352 20.42 -5.46 -13.96
C VAL A 352 20.42 -4.72 -15.29
N GLU A 353 21.57 -4.27 -15.75
CA GLU A 353 21.71 -3.66 -17.09
C GLU A 353 21.52 -4.71 -18.19
N VAL A 354 20.71 -4.37 -19.19
CA VAL A 354 20.47 -5.18 -20.38
C VAL A 354 21.01 -4.42 -21.59
N LYS A 355 22.11 -4.89 -22.15
CA LYS A 355 22.64 -4.33 -23.41
C LYS A 355 21.83 -4.86 -24.58
N LEU A 356 21.51 -3.96 -25.51
CA LEU A 356 20.70 -4.25 -26.69
C LEU A 356 21.62 -4.34 -27.91
N GLY A 357 21.83 -5.56 -28.41
CA GLY A 357 22.51 -5.83 -29.67
C GLY A 357 21.64 -5.48 -30.89
N ASP A 358 22.25 -5.48 -32.07
CA ASP A 358 21.53 -5.15 -33.30
C ASP A 358 20.86 -6.39 -33.89
N LYS A 359 19.54 -6.47 -33.69
CA LYS A 359 18.65 -7.52 -34.19
C LYS A 359 17.32 -6.90 -34.61
N ASP A 360 16.93 -7.09 -35.87
CA ASP A 360 15.55 -6.82 -36.30
C ASP A 360 14.61 -7.87 -35.70
N ILE A 361 13.52 -7.40 -35.08
CA ILE A 361 12.50 -8.27 -34.49
C ILE A 361 11.25 -8.21 -35.36
N TYR A 362 10.67 -9.37 -35.65
CA TYR A 362 9.47 -9.52 -36.45
C TYR A 362 8.31 -9.99 -35.57
N HIS A 363 7.11 -9.47 -35.83
CA HIS A 363 5.85 -9.83 -35.18
C HIS A 363 4.96 -10.57 -36.16
N TYR A 364 4.43 -11.71 -35.69
CA TYR A 364 3.52 -12.59 -36.39
C TYR A 364 2.21 -12.73 -35.62
N ASP A 365 1.10 -12.73 -36.35
CA ASP A 365 -0.22 -13.09 -35.84
C ASP A 365 -0.44 -14.61 -35.94
N VAL A 366 -0.82 -15.19 -34.80
CA VAL A 366 -1.07 -16.61 -34.59
C VAL A 366 -2.55 -16.87 -34.39
N THR A 367 -3.11 -17.81 -35.16
CA THR A 367 -4.48 -18.31 -35.00
C THR A 367 -4.45 -19.81 -34.76
N ILE A 368 -5.02 -20.27 -33.65
CA ILE A 368 -5.10 -21.70 -33.28
C ILE A 368 -6.56 -22.16 -33.39
N LYS A 369 -6.83 -23.18 -34.21
CA LYS A 369 -8.12 -23.84 -34.34
C LYS A 369 -8.04 -25.28 -33.82
N PRO A 370 -9.03 -25.78 -33.05
CA PRO A 370 -10.13 -25.03 -32.46
C PRO A 370 -9.63 -24.08 -31.35
N GLU A 371 -10.27 -22.91 -31.25
CA GLU A 371 -9.80 -21.83 -30.36
C GLU A 371 -9.74 -22.24 -28.88
N SER A 372 -8.86 -21.59 -28.13
CA SER A 372 -8.78 -21.77 -26.68
C SER A 372 -8.48 -20.47 -25.94
N THR A 373 -9.28 -20.21 -24.91
CA THR A 373 -9.09 -19.13 -23.94
C THR A 373 -7.98 -19.42 -22.92
N SER A 374 -7.45 -20.65 -22.89
CA SER A 374 -6.35 -21.07 -22.00
C SER A 374 -4.99 -20.73 -22.60
N ARG A 375 -4.36 -19.67 -22.11
CA ARG A 375 -2.99 -19.28 -22.53
C ARG A 375 -1.97 -20.40 -22.34
N ALA A 376 -2.11 -21.21 -21.28
CA ALA A 376 -1.21 -22.34 -21.02
C ALA A 376 -1.30 -23.41 -22.11
N ARG A 377 -2.52 -23.76 -22.56
CA ARG A 377 -2.72 -24.67 -23.68
C ARG A 377 -2.17 -24.08 -24.97
N ASN A 378 -2.42 -22.80 -25.23
CA ASN A 378 -1.95 -22.14 -26.45
C ASN A 378 -0.41 -22.12 -26.51
N ARG A 379 0.26 -21.83 -25.38
CA ARG A 379 1.73 -21.93 -25.28
C ARG A 379 2.24 -23.35 -25.49
N TRP A 380 1.58 -24.35 -24.90
CA TRP A 380 1.95 -25.76 -25.13
C TRP A 380 1.85 -26.16 -26.61
N ILE A 381 0.74 -25.83 -27.29
CA ILE A 381 0.56 -26.09 -28.73
C ILE A 381 1.67 -25.44 -29.56
N ILE A 382 2.08 -24.21 -29.23
CA ILE A 382 3.20 -23.54 -29.91
C ILE A 382 4.57 -24.15 -29.53
N LYS A 383 4.78 -24.61 -28.29
CA LYS A 383 6.00 -25.35 -27.90
C LYS A 383 6.14 -26.62 -28.74
N GLU A 384 5.07 -27.40 -28.92
CA GLU A 384 5.12 -28.59 -29.79
C GLU A 384 5.23 -28.25 -31.29
N LEU A 385 4.67 -27.13 -31.75
CA LEU A 385 4.90 -26.63 -33.11
C LEU A 385 6.39 -26.34 -33.35
N VAL A 386 7.03 -25.63 -32.42
CA VAL A 386 8.46 -25.30 -32.51
C VAL A 386 9.32 -26.57 -32.42
N ASN A 387 8.94 -27.55 -31.61
CA ASN A 387 9.61 -28.85 -31.53
C ASN A 387 9.54 -29.62 -32.87
N LEU A 388 8.33 -29.82 -33.41
CA LEU A 388 8.08 -30.64 -34.60
C LEU A 388 8.54 -29.96 -35.90
N TYR A 389 8.33 -28.64 -36.02
CA TYR A 389 8.55 -27.88 -37.25
C TYR A 389 9.75 -26.93 -37.20
N LYS A 390 10.74 -27.18 -36.32
CA LYS A 390 11.93 -26.33 -36.14
C LYS A 390 12.65 -25.97 -37.45
N GLN A 391 12.75 -26.89 -38.40
CA GLN A 391 13.34 -26.65 -39.72
C GLN A 391 12.51 -25.67 -40.57
N HIS A 392 11.17 -25.72 -40.47
CA HIS A 392 10.29 -24.77 -41.17
C HIS A 392 10.34 -23.35 -40.59
N LEU A 393 10.85 -23.19 -39.37
CA LEU A 393 11.11 -21.89 -38.73
C LEU A 393 12.56 -21.40 -38.99
N ASP A 394 13.33 -22.14 -39.79
CA ASP A 394 14.75 -21.90 -40.07
C ASP A 394 15.55 -21.72 -38.75
N GLY A 395 15.40 -22.74 -37.88
CA GLY A 395 16.16 -22.90 -36.64
C GLY A 395 15.77 -22.01 -35.46
N ARG A 396 15.07 -20.89 -35.71
CA ARG A 396 14.68 -19.86 -34.72
C ARG A 396 13.82 -20.40 -33.57
N ARG A 397 13.93 -19.74 -32.41
CA ARG A 397 13.14 -19.98 -31.20
C ARG A 397 12.14 -18.83 -31.03
N PRO A 398 10.96 -18.89 -31.66
CA PRO A 398 9.96 -17.85 -31.49
C PRO A 398 9.48 -17.77 -30.03
N VAL A 399 9.14 -16.56 -29.60
CA VAL A 399 8.55 -16.28 -28.28
C VAL A 399 7.12 -15.81 -28.48
N TYR A 400 6.22 -16.18 -27.58
CA TYR A 400 4.77 -16.08 -27.83
C TYR A 400 4.06 -15.43 -26.63
N ASP A 401 3.03 -14.61 -26.84
CA ASP A 401 2.28 -14.01 -25.72
C ASP A 401 1.36 -15.03 -25.02
N GLY A 402 0.93 -16.07 -25.76
CA GLY A 402 -0.05 -17.08 -25.33
C GLY A 402 -1.48 -16.85 -25.85
N ARG A 403 -1.67 -15.91 -26.79
CA ARG A 403 -2.99 -15.55 -27.36
C ARG A 403 -2.95 -15.42 -28.88
N LYS A 404 -2.13 -14.51 -29.40
CA LYS A 404 -2.07 -14.12 -30.82
C LYS A 404 -0.70 -13.61 -31.29
N SER A 405 0.10 -12.99 -30.43
CA SER A 405 1.35 -12.35 -30.89
C SER A 405 2.56 -13.23 -30.66
N LEU A 406 3.22 -13.62 -31.75
CA LEU A 406 4.48 -14.37 -31.77
C LEU A 406 5.58 -13.48 -32.34
N PHE A 407 6.81 -13.61 -31.84
CA PHE A 407 7.95 -12.80 -32.26
C PHE A 407 9.17 -13.66 -32.57
N THR A 408 10.03 -13.21 -33.49
CA THR A 408 11.34 -13.83 -33.80
C THR A 408 12.43 -12.77 -33.99
N ALA A 409 13.69 -13.18 -33.79
CA ALA A 409 14.85 -12.42 -34.25
C ALA A 409 15.16 -12.77 -35.71
N GLY A 410 15.02 -11.79 -36.61
CA GLY A 410 14.99 -12.01 -38.06
C GLY A 410 13.67 -12.64 -38.56
N PRO A 411 13.42 -12.59 -39.88
CA PRO A 411 12.18 -13.05 -40.47
C PRO A 411 12.08 -14.57 -40.53
N LEU A 412 10.86 -15.11 -40.47
CA LEU A 412 10.57 -16.50 -40.83
C LEU A 412 10.64 -16.70 -42.36
N PRO A 413 10.93 -17.92 -42.85
CA PRO A 413 11.05 -18.21 -44.29
C PRO A 413 9.70 -18.30 -45.02
N PHE A 414 8.66 -17.62 -44.52
CA PHE A 414 7.33 -17.54 -45.10
C PHE A 414 6.57 -16.30 -44.59
N GLN A 415 5.70 -15.72 -45.41
CA GLN A 415 4.78 -14.65 -44.99
C GLN A 415 3.51 -15.20 -44.31
N SER A 416 3.08 -16.41 -44.67
CA SER A 416 1.91 -17.08 -44.06
C SER A 416 2.06 -18.59 -44.22
N LYS A 417 1.91 -19.36 -43.14
CA LYS A 417 1.91 -20.83 -43.18
C LYS A 417 0.94 -21.40 -42.15
N GLU A 418 0.18 -22.42 -42.55
CA GLU A 418 -0.65 -23.22 -41.65
C GLU A 418 0.06 -24.55 -41.35
N PHE A 419 0.07 -24.94 -40.08
CA PHE A 419 0.64 -26.17 -39.55
C PHE A 419 -0.49 -27.01 -38.95
N VAL A 420 -0.46 -28.32 -39.15
CA VAL A 420 -1.45 -29.26 -38.58
C VAL A 420 -0.73 -30.15 -37.59
N LEU A 421 -1.16 -30.13 -36.33
CA LEU A 421 -0.56 -30.90 -35.24
C LEU A 421 -1.54 -31.92 -34.71
N MET A 422 -1.16 -33.20 -34.71
CA MET A 422 -1.84 -34.25 -33.95
C MET A 422 -1.20 -34.32 -32.56
N LEU A 423 -1.91 -33.88 -31.53
CA LEU A 423 -1.40 -33.81 -30.16
C LEU A 423 -2.24 -34.63 -29.19
N THR A 424 -1.61 -35.58 -28.50
CA THR A 424 -2.23 -36.42 -27.46
C THR A 424 -2.32 -35.66 -26.14
N ASN A 425 -3.52 -35.53 -25.57
CA ASN A 425 -3.71 -34.80 -24.32
C ASN A 425 -3.69 -35.73 -23.11
N HIS A 426 -2.49 -35.95 -22.55
CA HIS A 426 -2.27 -36.83 -21.38
C HIS A 426 -3.09 -36.42 -20.12
N GLU A 427 -3.46 -35.14 -19.94
CA GLU A 427 -4.33 -34.71 -18.83
C GLU A 427 -5.79 -35.17 -18.95
N ARG A 428 -6.17 -35.82 -20.06
CA ARG A 428 -7.54 -36.23 -20.36
C ARG A 428 -7.58 -37.60 -21.01
N GLY A 429 -7.35 -38.65 -20.22
CA GLY A 429 -7.27 -40.07 -20.62
C GLY A 429 -8.53 -40.74 -21.22
N LYS A 430 -9.33 -39.99 -21.98
CA LYS A 430 -10.41 -40.44 -22.89
C LYS A 430 -10.51 -39.60 -24.19
N GLN A 431 -9.66 -38.60 -24.42
CA GLN A 431 -9.53 -37.95 -25.72
C GLN A 431 -8.24 -38.48 -26.37
N GLY A 432 -8.34 -39.07 -27.57
CA GLY A 432 -7.18 -39.52 -28.34
C GLY A 432 -6.37 -38.34 -28.89
N GLU A 433 -5.55 -38.61 -29.90
CA GLU A 433 -4.88 -37.56 -30.66
C GLU A 433 -5.89 -36.51 -31.13
N LYS A 434 -5.58 -35.24 -30.87
CA LYS A 434 -6.42 -34.13 -31.30
C LYS A 434 -5.69 -33.26 -32.29
N GLU A 435 -6.34 -33.06 -33.44
CA GLU A 435 -5.91 -32.11 -34.45
C GLU A 435 -6.01 -30.67 -33.94
N TYR A 436 -4.93 -29.91 -34.14
CA TYR A 436 -4.88 -28.46 -34.01
C TYR A 436 -4.30 -27.86 -35.29
N LYS A 437 -5.02 -26.93 -35.92
CA LYS A 437 -4.52 -26.14 -37.04
C LYS A 437 -4.00 -24.80 -36.52
N VAL A 438 -2.75 -24.49 -36.80
CA VAL A 438 -2.09 -23.26 -36.35
C VAL A 438 -1.61 -22.49 -37.57
N ALA A 439 -2.23 -21.34 -37.83
CA ALA A 439 -1.77 -20.40 -38.84
C ALA A 439 -0.86 -19.35 -38.20
N ILE A 440 0.33 -19.14 -38.77
CA ILE A 440 1.28 -18.08 -38.42
C ILE A 440 1.38 -17.16 -39.64
N LYS A 441 1.17 -15.85 -39.45
CA LYS A 441 1.20 -14.84 -40.52
C LYS A 441 2.06 -13.64 -40.13
N ASP A 442 2.87 -13.14 -41.04
CA ASP A 442 3.64 -11.90 -40.85
C ASP A 442 2.69 -10.72 -40.65
N ALA A 443 3.01 -9.85 -39.68
CA ALA A 443 2.14 -8.73 -39.29
C ALA A 443 2.88 -7.40 -39.23
N ALA A 444 4.10 -7.35 -38.67
CA ALA A 444 4.93 -6.14 -38.65
C ALA A 444 6.41 -6.44 -38.34
N ARG A 445 7.33 -5.61 -38.88
CA ARG A 445 8.66 -5.46 -38.29
C ARG A 445 8.61 -4.46 -37.13
N ILE A 446 9.23 -4.81 -36.00
CA ILE A 446 9.26 -3.99 -34.79
C ILE A 446 10.31 -2.88 -34.92
N ASP A 447 9.93 -1.65 -34.57
CA ASP A 447 10.84 -0.51 -34.60
C ASP A 447 11.79 -0.52 -33.37
N MET A 448 13.05 -0.84 -33.66
CA MET A 448 14.16 -0.80 -32.71
C MET A 448 14.85 0.58 -32.67
N TYR A 449 14.70 1.40 -33.71
CA TYR A 449 15.29 2.74 -33.77
C TYR A 449 14.58 3.72 -32.84
N SER A 450 13.24 3.71 -32.82
CA SER A 450 12.46 4.49 -31.84
C SER A 450 12.82 4.14 -30.40
N LEU A 451 13.17 2.88 -30.11
CA LEU A 451 13.64 2.48 -28.78
C LEU A 451 15.03 3.05 -28.48
N LYS A 452 15.98 2.95 -29.41
CA LYS A 452 17.32 3.57 -29.27
C LYS A 452 17.21 5.09 -29.06
N MET A 453 16.32 5.77 -29.78
CA MET A 453 16.08 7.21 -29.61
C MET A 453 15.37 7.56 -28.29
N PHE A 454 14.44 6.73 -27.82
CA PHE A 454 13.78 6.91 -26.53
C PHE A 454 14.76 6.76 -25.36
N LEU A 455 15.59 5.71 -25.37
CA LEU A 455 16.62 5.48 -24.35
C LEU A 455 17.69 6.59 -24.34
N ALA A 456 17.98 7.19 -25.50
CA ALA A 456 18.82 8.38 -25.63
C ALA A 456 18.13 9.70 -25.22
N GLY A 457 16.87 9.66 -24.74
CA GLY A 457 16.08 10.84 -24.37
C GLY A 457 15.66 11.73 -25.54
N ARG A 458 15.87 11.29 -26.79
CA ARG A 458 15.59 12.04 -28.02
C ARG A 458 14.16 11.85 -28.52
N ASN A 459 13.53 10.71 -28.21
CA ASN A 459 12.11 10.46 -28.42
C ASN A 459 11.36 10.50 -27.07
N ARG A 460 10.10 10.95 -27.10
CA ARG A 460 9.18 10.98 -25.94
C ARG A 460 8.16 9.85 -25.93
N ASP A 461 7.78 9.34 -27.10
CA ASP A 461 6.83 8.22 -27.18
C ASP A 461 7.56 6.91 -26.91
N LEU A 462 7.21 6.23 -25.82
CA LEU A 462 7.74 4.90 -25.51
C LEU A 462 7.21 3.89 -26.55
N PRO A 463 8.08 3.17 -27.31
CA PRO A 463 7.63 2.13 -28.22
C PRO A 463 7.19 0.89 -27.44
N GLN A 464 5.96 0.95 -26.93
CA GLN A 464 5.38 -0.04 -26.02
C GLN A 464 5.38 -1.46 -26.61
N ASN A 465 5.15 -1.60 -27.92
CA ASN A 465 5.20 -2.88 -28.62
C ASN A 465 6.61 -3.48 -28.62
N THR A 466 7.64 -2.67 -28.84
CA THR A 466 9.06 -3.08 -28.79
C THR A 466 9.44 -3.53 -27.38
N ILE A 467 9.10 -2.75 -26.35
CA ILE A 467 9.31 -3.16 -24.95
C ILE A 467 8.55 -4.46 -24.64
N GLN A 468 7.30 -4.59 -25.09
CA GLN A 468 6.50 -5.78 -24.86
C GLN A 468 7.10 -7.03 -25.51
N ALA A 469 7.63 -6.96 -26.73
CA ALA A 469 8.30 -8.08 -27.38
C ALA A 469 9.53 -8.56 -26.57
N LEU A 470 10.39 -7.64 -26.14
CA LEU A 470 11.57 -7.94 -25.32
C LEU A 470 11.19 -8.45 -23.91
N ASP A 471 10.15 -7.87 -23.29
CA ASP A 471 9.59 -8.27 -21.99
C ASP A 471 8.78 -9.59 -22.06
N ILE A 472 8.48 -10.10 -23.27
CA ILE A 472 8.03 -11.48 -23.53
C ILE A 472 9.22 -12.41 -23.73
N ALA A 473 10.22 -12.03 -24.54
CA ALA A 473 11.41 -12.86 -24.82
C ALA A 473 12.15 -13.24 -23.53
N LEU A 474 12.37 -12.26 -22.64
CA LEU A 474 12.97 -12.49 -21.31
C LEU A 474 12.13 -13.39 -20.39
N ARG A 475 10.84 -13.60 -20.70
CA ARG A 475 9.89 -14.39 -19.91
C ARG A 475 9.58 -15.77 -20.48
N GLU A 476 9.98 -16.12 -21.70
CA GLU A 476 9.52 -17.37 -22.32
C GLU A 476 9.94 -18.60 -21.48
N PHE A 477 11.22 -18.70 -21.12
CA PHE A 477 11.76 -19.74 -20.23
C PHE A 477 11.01 -19.85 -18.88
N PRO A 478 10.93 -18.82 -18.01
CA PRO A 478 10.24 -18.96 -16.74
C PRO A 478 8.72 -19.11 -16.87
N THR A 479 8.13 -18.82 -18.04
CA THR A 479 6.71 -19.10 -18.33
C THR A 479 6.48 -20.56 -18.74
N SER A 480 7.49 -21.28 -19.23
CA SER A 480 7.38 -22.73 -19.52
C SER A 480 7.69 -23.60 -18.31
N GLU A 481 8.64 -23.20 -17.45
CA GLU A 481 9.11 -24.05 -16.34
C GLU A 481 8.47 -23.76 -14.98
N TYR A 482 7.92 -22.56 -14.76
CA TYR A 482 7.35 -22.15 -13.46
C TYR A 482 5.88 -21.75 -13.56
N THR A 483 5.16 -21.68 -12.44
CA THR A 483 3.76 -21.22 -12.42
C THR A 483 3.69 -19.70 -12.57
N PRO A 484 3.11 -19.15 -13.67
CA PRO A 484 3.12 -17.71 -13.94
C PRO A 484 1.88 -17.01 -13.37
N ILE A 485 2.09 -15.94 -12.60
CA ILE A 485 1.04 -15.07 -12.06
C ILE A 485 1.40 -13.63 -12.38
N SER A 486 0.79 -13.07 -13.44
CA SER A 486 1.13 -11.75 -13.98
C SER A 486 2.61 -11.67 -14.38
N LYS A 487 3.40 -10.75 -13.80
CA LYS A 487 4.85 -10.60 -14.02
C LYS A 487 5.70 -11.32 -12.95
N SER A 488 5.17 -12.38 -12.32
CA SER A 488 5.87 -13.18 -11.31
C SER A 488 5.72 -14.68 -11.53
N PHE A 489 6.75 -15.44 -11.11
CA PHE A 489 6.91 -16.87 -11.36
C PHE A 489 7.16 -17.61 -10.05
N PHE A 490 6.52 -18.76 -9.85
CA PHE A 490 6.53 -19.52 -8.58
C PHE A 490 6.75 -21.02 -8.80
N SER A 491 7.48 -21.67 -7.89
CA SER A 491 7.78 -23.10 -7.89
C SER A 491 8.08 -23.58 -6.48
N ARG A 492 7.67 -24.81 -6.12
CA ARG A 492 8.11 -25.48 -4.87
C ARG A 492 9.48 -26.15 -5.03
N LYS A 493 9.82 -26.60 -6.26
CA LYS A 493 11.06 -27.34 -6.52
C LYS A 493 12.28 -26.40 -6.49
N GLU A 494 12.23 -25.28 -7.22
CA GLU A 494 13.40 -24.40 -7.35
C GLU A 494 13.54 -23.35 -6.24
N PHE A 495 12.45 -23.02 -5.53
CA PHE A 495 12.43 -21.94 -4.52
C PHE A 495 12.10 -22.44 -3.10
N GLY A 496 12.21 -23.74 -2.88
CA GLY A 496 11.97 -24.42 -1.60
C GLY A 496 10.52 -24.83 -1.38
N ASP A 497 10.31 -25.85 -0.53
CA ASP A 497 9.11 -26.69 -0.43
C ASP A 497 7.79 -25.99 -0.09
N GLY A 498 7.78 -24.68 0.11
CA GLY A 498 6.64 -23.89 0.54
C GLY A 498 6.34 -24.03 2.03
N GLN A 499 5.61 -23.05 2.59
CA GLN A 499 5.21 -23.07 4.00
C GLN A 499 3.67 -23.13 4.13
N SER A 500 3.15 -24.11 4.87
CA SER A 500 1.72 -24.13 5.23
C SER A 500 1.34 -22.88 6.02
N LEU A 501 0.26 -22.22 5.60
CA LEU A 501 -0.35 -21.08 6.29
C LEU A 501 -1.53 -21.51 7.18
N GLY A 502 -2.00 -22.75 7.03
CA GLY A 502 -3.20 -23.30 7.66
C GLY A 502 -4.46 -23.18 6.79
N ASN A 503 -5.49 -23.97 7.11
CA ASN A 503 -6.78 -24.03 6.42
C ASN A 503 -6.66 -24.40 4.92
N GLY A 504 -5.81 -25.39 4.56
CA GLY A 504 -5.64 -25.81 3.17
C GLY A 504 -4.90 -24.83 2.25
N VAL A 505 -4.22 -23.84 2.83
CA VAL A 505 -3.44 -22.82 2.10
C VAL A 505 -1.96 -22.93 2.46
N GLU A 506 -1.09 -22.85 1.45
CA GLU A 506 0.37 -22.79 1.59
C GLU A 506 0.93 -21.55 0.87
N CYS A 507 2.14 -21.15 1.20
CA CYS A 507 2.86 -20.05 0.55
C CYS A 507 4.03 -20.60 -0.26
N TRP A 508 4.07 -20.27 -1.55
CA TRP A 508 5.21 -20.58 -2.43
C TRP A 508 6.09 -19.34 -2.58
N ARG A 509 7.39 -19.58 -2.74
CA ARG A 509 8.37 -18.58 -3.16
C ARG A 509 8.48 -18.53 -4.68
N GLY A 510 9.13 -17.47 -5.15
CA GLY A 510 9.24 -17.13 -6.55
C GLY A 510 9.93 -15.79 -6.73
N TYR A 511 9.76 -15.19 -7.91
CA TYR A 511 10.28 -13.85 -8.20
C TYR A 511 9.38 -13.06 -9.15
N TYR A 512 9.51 -11.74 -9.10
CA TYR A 512 8.99 -10.80 -10.08
C TYR A 512 10.07 -10.46 -11.11
N GLN A 513 9.67 -10.22 -12.36
CA GLN A 513 10.56 -9.86 -13.45
C GLN A 513 9.89 -8.85 -14.38
N SER A 514 10.55 -7.71 -14.64
CA SER A 514 10.14 -6.77 -15.69
C SER A 514 11.32 -6.08 -16.33
N LEU A 515 11.30 -5.99 -17.66
CA LEU A 515 12.12 -5.05 -18.40
C LEU A 515 11.56 -3.62 -18.21
N ARG A 516 12.46 -2.65 -18.03
CA ARG A 516 12.16 -1.22 -17.90
C ARG A 516 13.13 -0.38 -18.73
N PRO A 517 12.68 0.66 -19.45
CA PRO A 517 13.54 1.67 -20.02
C PRO A 517 14.02 2.63 -18.91
N THR A 518 15.29 2.98 -18.91
CA THR A 518 15.94 3.76 -17.85
C THR A 518 17.11 4.58 -18.40
N GLN A 519 17.65 5.51 -17.63
CA GLN A 519 18.80 6.36 -18.04
C GLN A 519 20.08 5.56 -18.32
N MET A 520 20.20 4.36 -17.77
CA MET A 520 21.27 3.38 -18.07
C MET A 520 20.95 2.47 -19.28
N GLY A 521 19.94 2.79 -20.08
CA GLY A 521 19.44 1.92 -21.15
C GLY A 521 18.31 1.00 -20.68
N LEU A 522 18.28 -0.23 -21.17
CA LEU A 522 17.30 -1.22 -20.70
C LEU A 522 17.75 -1.82 -19.36
N SER A 523 16.79 -2.03 -18.46
CA SER A 523 17.04 -2.52 -17.10
C SER A 523 16.06 -3.62 -16.72
N LEU A 524 16.59 -4.77 -16.29
CA LEU A 524 15.81 -5.90 -15.81
C LEU A 524 15.64 -5.80 -14.29
N ASN A 525 14.44 -5.43 -13.84
CA ASN A 525 14.09 -5.40 -12.41
C ASN A 525 13.64 -6.80 -11.96
N ILE A 526 14.32 -7.35 -10.95
CA ILE A 526 14.02 -8.65 -10.34
C ILE A 526 13.82 -8.47 -8.83
N ASP A 527 12.71 -8.96 -8.26
CA ASP A 527 12.42 -8.87 -6.82
C ASP A 527 11.84 -10.20 -6.32
N VAL A 528 12.42 -10.77 -5.25
CA VAL A 528 11.96 -12.06 -4.71
C VAL A 528 10.53 -11.95 -4.19
N SER A 529 9.67 -12.88 -4.60
CA SER A 529 8.22 -12.79 -4.46
C SER A 529 7.69 -14.01 -3.70
N ALA A 530 6.51 -13.85 -3.10
CA ALA A 530 5.83 -14.92 -2.39
C ALA A 530 4.32 -14.71 -2.47
N THR A 531 3.56 -15.78 -2.69
CA THR A 531 2.10 -15.70 -2.73
C THR A 531 1.45 -17.00 -2.25
N SER A 532 0.14 -16.96 -2.04
CA SER A 532 -0.62 -18.08 -1.50
C SER A 532 -1.17 -18.98 -2.60
N PHE A 533 -1.09 -20.28 -2.36
CA PHE A 533 -1.59 -21.36 -3.20
C PHE A 533 -2.48 -22.29 -2.36
N TYR A 534 -3.42 -22.98 -2.99
CA TYR A 534 -4.07 -24.11 -2.36
C TYR A 534 -3.06 -25.24 -2.18
N LYS A 535 -3.04 -25.87 -1.00
CA LYS A 535 -2.26 -27.07 -0.71
C LYS A 535 -2.78 -28.20 -1.59
N ALA A 536 -1.89 -28.90 -2.29
CA ALA A 536 -2.24 -30.10 -3.04
C ALA A 536 -2.48 -31.26 -2.06
N GLN A 537 -3.75 -31.64 -1.86
CA GLN A 537 -4.17 -32.64 -0.89
C GLN A 537 -5.58 -33.19 -1.22
N PRO A 538 -5.98 -34.36 -0.68
CA PRO A 538 -7.37 -34.81 -0.67
C PRO A 538 -8.35 -33.71 -0.23
N VAL A 539 -9.53 -33.65 -0.85
CA VAL A 539 -10.52 -32.61 -0.48
C VAL A 539 -11.08 -32.89 0.94
N ILE A 540 -11.07 -34.13 1.41
CA ILE A 540 -11.36 -34.48 2.83
C ILE A 540 -10.42 -33.71 3.77
N ASP A 541 -9.10 -33.79 3.55
CA ASP A 541 -8.09 -33.11 4.37
C ASP A 541 -8.28 -31.59 4.33
N PHE A 542 -8.59 -31.04 3.16
CA PHE A 542 -8.94 -29.62 3.03
C PHE A 542 -10.17 -29.26 3.85
N VAL A 543 -11.23 -30.08 3.84
CA VAL A 543 -12.45 -29.84 4.64
C VAL A 543 -12.13 -29.88 6.14
N VAL A 544 -11.34 -30.86 6.58
CA VAL A 544 -10.92 -31.01 7.99
C VAL A 544 -10.06 -29.82 8.44
N GLU A 545 -9.02 -29.45 7.67
CA GLU A 545 -8.15 -28.29 7.96
C GLU A 545 -8.92 -26.96 7.91
N TYR A 546 -9.82 -26.77 6.94
CA TYR A 546 -10.48 -25.49 6.69
C TYR A 546 -11.59 -25.20 7.70
N LEU A 547 -12.35 -26.22 8.09
CA LEU A 547 -13.44 -26.13 9.09
C LEU A 547 -13.00 -26.47 10.52
N ASN A 548 -11.76 -26.94 10.71
CA ASN A 548 -11.22 -27.38 12.01
C ASN A 548 -12.08 -28.50 12.66
N LEU A 549 -12.47 -29.49 11.85
CA LEU A 549 -13.27 -30.63 12.31
C LEU A 549 -12.41 -31.58 13.15
N ARG A 550 -12.87 -31.92 14.35
CA ARG A 550 -12.26 -32.96 15.22
C ARG A 550 -12.85 -34.35 15.03
N ASP A 551 -14.01 -34.41 14.36
CA ASP A 551 -14.83 -35.60 14.22
C ASP A 551 -15.53 -35.51 12.86
N THR A 552 -15.20 -36.45 11.97
CA THR A 552 -15.72 -36.50 10.60
C THR A 552 -17.00 -37.33 10.48
N SER A 553 -17.42 -38.05 11.53
CA SER A 553 -18.70 -38.80 11.55
C SER A 553 -19.93 -37.88 11.57
N LYS A 554 -19.75 -36.62 11.96
CA LYS A 554 -20.81 -35.61 12.01
C LYS A 554 -21.09 -34.99 10.63
N ARG A 555 -22.35 -34.65 10.39
CA ARG A 555 -22.81 -33.92 9.20
C ARG A 555 -22.30 -32.47 9.24
N ILE A 556 -21.81 -31.97 8.11
CA ILE A 556 -21.39 -30.56 7.95
C ILE A 556 -22.62 -29.64 8.08
N SER A 557 -22.53 -28.61 8.92
CA SER A 557 -23.62 -27.63 9.11
C SER A 557 -23.88 -26.81 7.84
N ASP A 558 -25.09 -26.26 7.67
CA ASP A 558 -25.38 -25.41 6.51
C ASP A 558 -24.51 -24.14 6.45
N GLN A 559 -24.14 -23.57 7.60
CA GLN A 559 -23.21 -22.45 7.66
C GLN A 559 -21.83 -22.84 7.14
N ASP A 560 -21.32 -24.01 7.56
CA ASP A 560 -20.01 -24.51 7.15
C ASP A 560 -19.99 -25.00 5.70
N ARG A 561 -21.09 -25.60 5.24
CA ARG A 561 -21.33 -25.94 3.83
C ARG A 561 -21.30 -24.69 2.95
N ILE A 562 -21.84 -23.56 3.41
CA ILE A 562 -21.76 -22.26 2.69
C ILE A 562 -20.33 -21.71 2.72
N LYS A 563 -19.60 -21.79 3.84
CA LYS A 563 -18.17 -21.41 3.92
C LYS A 563 -17.32 -22.23 2.94
N LEU A 564 -17.52 -23.55 2.92
CA LEU A 564 -16.82 -24.48 2.05
C LEU A 564 -17.18 -24.29 0.58
N LYS A 565 -18.47 -24.04 0.26
CA LYS A 565 -18.92 -23.70 -1.10
C LYS A 565 -18.26 -22.43 -1.61
N LYS A 566 -18.05 -21.42 -0.76
CA LYS A 566 -17.27 -20.22 -1.11
C LYS A 566 -15.78 -20.51 -1.30
N ALA A 567 -15.18 -21.41 -0.51
CA ALA A 567 -13.76 -21.73 -0.53
C ALA A 567 -13.31 -22.59 -1.73
N LEU A 568 -14.16 -23.55 -2.15
CA LEU A 568 -13.86 -24.48 -3.26
C LEU A 568 -14.41 -24.04 -4.62
N LYS A 569 -15.24 -22.98 -4.71
CA LYS A 569 -15.75 -22.50 -5.99
C LYS A 569 -14.61 -22.10 -6.93
N MET A 570 -14.69 -22.54 -8.19
CA MET A 570 -13.70 -22.34 -9.25
C MET A 570 -12.34 -23.05 -9.08
N VAL A 571 -12.15 -23.82 -8.00
CA VAL A 571 -10.98 -24.68 -7.78
C VAL A 571 -11.07 -25.92 -8.67
N TRP A 572 -9.93 -26.39 -9.17
CA TRP A 572 -9.79 -27.66 -9.89
C TRP A 572 -9.47 -28.80 -8.92
N VAL A 573 -10.13 -29.93 -9.13
CA VAL A 573 -9.86 -31.19 -8.44
C VAL A 573 -9.56 -32.30 -9.44
N ALA A 574 -8.67 -33.20 -9.06
CA ALA A 574 -8.38 -34.46 -9.72
C ALA A 574 -9.21 -35.58 -9.08
N THR A 575 -9.82 -36.45 -9.88
CA THR A 575 -10.45 -37.69 -9.38
C THR A 575 -9.46 -38.84 -9.27
N ASN A 576 -9.52 -39.60 -8.16
CA ASN A 576 -8.60 -40.70 -7.86
C ASN A 576 -9.26 -42.11 -7.83
N HIS A 577 -10.57 -42.22 -8.06
CA HIS A 577 -11.31 -43.50 -8.02
C HIS A 577 -11.11 -44.41 -9.25
N MET A 578 -10.22 -44.05 -10.18
CA MET A 578 -9.85 -44.85 -11.34
C MET A 578 -8.33 -44.93 -11.41
N GLN A 579 -7.76 -46.15 -11.30
CA GLN A 579 -6.32 -46.36 -11.23
C GLN A 579 -5.57 -45.77 -12.44
N ASP A 580 -6.07 -45.98 -13.66
CA ASP A 580 -5.42 -45.50 -14.89
C ASP A 580 -5.85 -44.09 -15.33
N LYS A 581 -6.79 -43.43 -14.62
CA LYS A 581 -7.51 -42.24 -15.14
C LYS A 581 -7.74 -41.15 -14.09
N CYS A 582 -6.72 -40.33 -13.90
CA CYS A 582 -6.89 -38.98 -13.35
C CYS A 582 -7.75 -38.12 -14.31
N ILE A 583 -8.78 -37.44 -13.80
CA ILE A 583 -9.59 -36.50 -14.58
C ILE A 583 -9.74 -35.19 -13.79
N HIS A 584 -9.39 -34.07 -14.43
CA HIS A 584 -9.47 -32.73 -13.85
C HIS A 584 -10.84 -32.08 -14.06
N TYR A 585 -11.54 -31.78 -12.96
CA TYR A 585 -12.83 -31.10 -12.92
C TYR A 585 -12.73 -29.76 -12.21
N ARG A 586 -13.46 -28.74 -12.70
CA ARG A 586 -13.58 -27.45 -12.02
C ARG A 586 -14.87 -27.40 -11.21
N ILE A 587 -14.76 -27.09 -9.92
CA ILE A 587 -15.88 -27.08 -8.99
C ILE A 587 -16.74 -25.82 -9.19
N THR A 588 -18.03 -26.03 -9.42
CA THR A 588 -19.07 -24.99 -9.52
C THR A 588 -19.80 -24.78 -8.19
N GLY A 589 -19.86 -25.81 -7.32
CA GLY A 589 -20.56 -25.73 -6.03
C GLY A 589 -20.49 -26.98 -5.15
N LEU A 590 -21.45 -27.07 -4.24
CA LEU A 590 -21.71 -28.18 -3.33
C LEU A 590 -23.23 -28.37 -3.25
N THR A 591 -23.68 -29.62 -3.13
CA THR A 591 -25.10 -29.97 -2.90
C THR A 591 -25.60 -29.40 -1.57
N SER A 592 -26.93 -29.31 -1.43
CA SER A 592 -27.63 -29.09 -0.15
C SER A 592 -27.96 -30.40 0.56
N THR A 593 -28.28 -31.44 -0.22
CA THR A 593 -28.52 -32.81 0.25
C THR A 593 -27.21 -33.54 0.58
N PRO A 594 -27.21 -34.43 1.59
CA PRO A 594 -26.15 -35.41 1.81
C PRO A 594 -26.00 -36.38 0.63
N LEU A 595 -24.82 -36.97 0.48
CA LEU A 595 -24.47 -37.90 -0.60
C LEU A 595 -25.31 -39.19 -0.60
N LYS A 596 -25.71 -39.72 0.56
CA LYS A 596 -26.62 -40.87 0.68
C LYS A 596 -28.00 -40.62 0.07
N ASP A 597 -28.47 -39.38 0.15
CA ASP A 597 -29.80 -38.95 -0.31
C ASP A 597 -29.75 -38.38 -1.75
N LEU A 598 -28.58 -38.42 -2.39
CA LEU A 598 -28.32 -37.80 -3.68
C LEU A 598 -28.53 -38.80 -4.83
N THR A 599 -29.45 -38.46 -5.72
CA THR A 599 -29.68 -39.15 -7.00
C THR A 599 -29.32 -38.25 -8.18
N PHE A 600 -29.05 -38.86 -9.33
CA PHE A 600 -28.88 -38.19 -10.62
C PHE A 600 -29.59 -38.97 -11.72
N ASP A 601 -29.83 -38.33 -12.86
CA ASP A 601 -30.43 -38.96 -14.03
C ASP A 601 -29.34 -39.63 -14.88
N GLN A 602 -29.52 -40.93 -15.15
CA GLN A 602 -28.79 -41.70 -16.12
C GLN A 602 -29.78 -42.30 -17.11
N GLU A 603 -29.84 -41.74 -18.32
CA GLU A 603 -30.65 -42.25 -19.44
C GLU A 603 -32.15 -42.42 -19.09
N GLY A 604 -32.70 -41.47 -18.32
CA GLY A 604 -34.09 -41.46 -17.86
C GLY A 604 -34.30 -42.19 -16.53
N THR A 605 -33.30 -42.91 -16.03
CA THR A 605 -33.35 -43.63 -14.75
C THR A 605 -32.70 -42.81 -13.64
N ARG A 606 -33.39 -42.62 -12.50
CA ARG A 606 -32.80 -42.00 -11.30
C ARG A 606 -31.93 -43.00 -10.55
N VAL A 607 -30.63 -42.78 -10.54
CA VAL A 607 -29.64 -43.63 -9.86
C VAL A 607 -29.07 -42.89 -8.64
N SER A 608 -28.94 -43.57 -7.49
CA SER A 608 -28.23 -43.03 -6.32
C SER A 608 -26.73 -42.96 -6.60
N VAL A 609 -26.09 -41.83 -6.25
CA VAL A 609 -24.63 -41.69 -6.43
C VAL A 609 -23.86 -42.75 -5.63
N VAL A 610 -24.35 -43.13 -4.44
CA VAL A 610 -23.71 -44.19 -3.63
C VAL A 610 -23.84 -45.56 -4.29
N HIS A 611 -25.01 -45.88 -4.85
CA HIS A 611 -25.24 -47.13 -5.56
C HIS A 611 -24.41 -47.20 -6.85
N TYR A 612 -24.34 -46.10 -7.61
CA TYR A 612 -23.54 -45.97 -8.82
C TYR A 612 -22.05 -46.19 -8.56
N PHE A 613 -21.46 -45.58 -7.52
CA PHE A 613 -20.04 -45.79 -7.20
C PHE A 613 -19.74 -47.24 -6.77
N LYS A 614 -20.66 -47.87 -6.02
CA LYS A 614 -20.54 -49.29 -5.66
C LYS A 614 -20.62 -50.19 -6.90
N GLN A 615 -21.61 -50.02 -7.76
CA GLN A 615 -21.77 -50.87 -8.96
C GLN A 615 -20.69 -50.60 -10.02
N ARG A 616 -20.40 -49.33 -10.34
CA ARG A 616 -19.58 -48.97 -11.50
C ARG A 616 -18.07 -49.02 -11.25
N TYR A 617 -17.64 -48.86 -9.99
CA TYR A 617 -16.22 -48.78 -9.61
C TYR A 617 -15.83 -49.70 -8.45
N ASN A 618 -16.76 -50.54 -7.96
CA ASN A 618 -16.59 -51.33 -6.72
C ASN A 618 -16.17 -50.48 -5.49
N TYR A 619 -16.58 -49.20 -5.47
CA TYR A 619 -16.09 -48.24 -4.49
C TYR A 619 -17.11 -48.01 -3.37
N TYR A 620 -16.72 -48.34 -2.14
CA TYR A 620 -17.56 -48.23 -0.95
C TYR A 620 -17.34 -46.87 -0.27
N LEU A 621 -18.17 -45.89 -0.63
CA LEU A 621 -18.10 -44.51 -0.12
C LEU A 621 -18.37 -44.46 1.39
N GLN A 622 -17.51 -43.76 2.14
CA GLN A 622 -17.57 -43.67 3.60
C GLN A 622 -18.29 -42.41 4.08
N TYR A 623 -18.07 -41.27 3.44
CA TYR A 623 -18.57 -39.95 3.88
C TYR A 623 -19.97 -39.65 3.33
N THR A 624 -20.87 -40.63 3.38
CA THR A 624 -22.20 -40.56 2.74
C THR A 624 -23.13 -39.50 3.37
N HIS A 625 -22.87 -39.09 4.60
CA HIS A 625 -23.54 -38.00 5.32
C HIS A 625 -23.01 -36.59 4.97
N TRP A 626 -21.94 -36.48 4.19
CA TRP A 626 -21.39 -35.20 3.72
C TRP A 626 -22.03 -34.76 2.39
N PRO A 627 -21.97 -33.46 2.02
CA PRO A 627 -22.41 -32.98 0.71
C PRO A 627 -21.47 -33.47 -0.41
N CYS A 628 -21.96 -33.44 -1.65
CA CYS A 628 -21.23 -33.82 -2.85
C CYS A 628 -20.72 -32.59 -3.60
N LEU A 629 -19.54 -32.67 -4.23
CA LEU A 629 -18.99 -31.60 -5.06
C LEU A 629 -19.77 -31.52 -6.39
N GLN A 630 -20.03 -30.30 -6.84
CA GLN A 630 -20.68 -30.03 -8.11
C GLN A 630 -19.66 -29.52 -9.13
N ALA A 631 -19.65 -30.09 -10.34
CA ALA A 631 -18.83 -29.69 -11.48
C ALA A 631 -19.62 -29.77 -12.79
N GLY A 632 -19.03 -29.34 -13.91
CA GLY A 632 -19.70 -29.36 -15.23
C GLY A 632 -20.52 -28.09 -15.50
N ARG A 633 -21.59 -28.22 -16.29
CA ARG A 633 -22.54 -27.13 -16.60
C ARG A 633 -23.86 -27.33 -15.84
N VAL A 634 -24.76 -26.35 -15.89
CA VAL A 634 -26.09 -26.43 -15.24
C VAL A 634 -26.99 -27.46 -15.93
N ASP A 635 -26.94 -27.53 -17.27
CA ASP A 635 -27.60 -28.51 -18.13
C ASP A 635 -27.06 -29.94 -17.98
N LYS A 636 -25.79 -30.09 -17.56
CA LYS A 636 -25.13 -31.38 -17.35
C LYS A 636 -24.30 -31.36 -16.08
N GLN A 637 -25.00 -31.37 -14.96
CA GLN A 637 -24.45 -31.30 -13.62
C GLN A 637 -23.74 -32.61 -13.25
N ILE A 638 -22.44 -32.53 -12.99
CA ILE A 638 -21.62 -33.67 -12.56
C ILE A 638 -21.51 -33.65 -11.03
N TYR A 639 -21.66 -34.81 -10.39
CA TYR A 639 -21.55 -35.01 -8.95
C TYR A 639 -20.30 -35.83 -8.62
N LEU A 640 -19.45 -35.31 -7.73
CA LEU A 640 -18.19 -35.93 -7.34
C LEU A 640 -18.12 -36.05 -5.80
N PRO A 641 -18.12 -37.27 -5.21
CA PRO A 641 -17.91 -37.44 -3.78
C PRO A 641 -16.60 -36.79 -3.30
N ILE A 642 -16.62 -36.17 -2.12
CA ILE A 642 -15.45 -35.42 -1.60
C ILE A 642 -14.24 -36.34 -1.41
N GLU A 643 -14.48 -37.59 -1.00
CA GLU A 643 -13.43 -38.61 -0.77
C GLU A 643 -12.72 -39.09 -2.05
N VAL A 644 -13.36 -39.00 -3.22
CA VAL A 644 -12.75 -39.41 -4.50
C VAL A 644 -12.05 -38.27 -5.24
N CYS A 645 -11.75 -37.17 -4.54
CA CYS A 645 -11.21 -35.93 -5.09
C CYS A 645 -9.97 -35.44 -4.35
N SER A 646 -8.98 -34.91 -5.08
CA SER A 646 -7.82 -34.18 -4.55
C SER A 646 -7.65 -32.83 -5.23
N ILE A 647 -7.21 -31.80 -4.50
CA ILE A 647 -6.98 -30.46 -5.05
C ILE A 647 -5.71 -30.46 -5.91
N VAL A 648 -5.83 -29.97 -7.16
CA VAL A 648 -4.70 -29.90 -8.10
C VAL A 648 -3.68 -28.85 -7.65
N GLN A 649 -2.39 -29.15 -7.79
CA GLN A 649 -1.27 -28.27 -7.45
C GLN A 649 -1.22 -27.00 -8.32
N GLY A 650 -0.46 -25.98 -7.91
CA GLY A 650 -0.23 -24.75 -8.71
C GLY A 650 -1.39 -23.76 -8.74
N GLN A 651 -2.47 -24.03 -8.01
CA GLN A 651 -3.64 -23.15 -7.97
C GLN A 651 -3.48 -22.00 -6.97
N ARG A 652 -3.45 -20.77 -7.47
CA ARG A 652 -3.34 -19.55 -6.65
C ARG A 652 -4.55 -19.37 -5.74
N TYR A 653 -4.33 -19.30 -4.43
CA TYR A 653 -5.33 -18.87 -3.46
C TYR A 653 -5.53 -17.36 -3.58
N SER A 654 -6.70 -16.95 -4.10
CA SER A 654 -6.99 -15.55 -4.45
C SER A 654 -7.90 -14.83 -3.44
N SER A 655 -8.44 -15.56 -2.46
CA SER A 655 -9.31 -15.02 -1.41
C SER A 655 -8.51 -14.29 -0.31
N LYS A 656 -9.18 -13.41 0.44
CA LYS A 656 -8.60 -12.67 1.57
C LYS A 656 -8.12 -13.64 2.66
N LEU A 657 -6.83 -13.61 2.98
CA LEU A 657 -6.21 -14.39 4.06
C LEU A 657 -6.73 -13.95 5.44
N ASN A 658 -6.85 -14.89 6.37
CA ASN A 658 -7.19 -14.61 7.78
C ASN A 658 -5.98 -14.07 8.57
N GLU A 659 -6.19 -13.50 9.77
CA GLU A 659 -5.11 -12.89 10.56
C GLU A 659 -3.94 -13.85 10.90
N ASN A 660 -4.21 -15.15 11.05
CA ASN A 660 -3.17 -16.15 11.30
C ASN A 660 -2.36 -16.43 10.04
N GLN A 661 -3.04 -16.64 8.90
CA GLN A 661 -2.39 -16.81 7.60
C GLN A 661 -1.56 -15.56 7.21
N VAL A 662 -2.06 -14.35 7.47
CA VAL A 662 -1.34 -13.08 7.27
C VAL A 662 -0.10 -12.99 8.18
N ARG A 663 -0.20 -13.43 9.45
CA ARG A 663 0.96 -13.48 10.35
C ARG A 663 2.01 -14.47 9.86
N ASN A 664 1.59 -15.66 9.43
CA ASN A 664 2.47 -16.74 8.99
C ASN A 664 3.20 -16.36 7.69
N ILE A 665 2.50 -15.80 6.69
CA ILE A 665 3.15 -15.34 5.45
C ILE A 665 4.08 -14.14 5.70
N LEU A 666 3.73 -13.22 6.60
CA LEU A 666 4.65 -12.14 6.99
C LEU A 666 5.89 -12.66 7.72
N GLN A 667 5.76 -13.68 8.56
CA GLN A 667 6.91 -14.32 9.22
C GLN A 667 7.84 -15.03 8.21
N PHE A 668 7.28 -15.69 7.20
CA PHE A 668 8.03 -16.35 6.12
C PHE A 668 8.76 -15.36 5.20
N THR A 669 8.14 -14.20 4.90
CA THR A 669 8.58 -13.27 3.84
C THR A 669 9.33 -12.03 4.32
N CYS A 670 9.45 -11.84 5.64
CA CYS A 670 10.13 -10.69 6.26
C CYS A 670 11.66 -10.83 6.28
N GLU A 671 12.28 -10.82 5.11
CA GLU A 671 13.74 -10.89 4.91
C GLU A 671 14.43 -9.56 5.16
N ARG A 672 15.60 -9.56 5.83
CA ARG A 672 16.42 -8.34 5.98
C ARG A 672 17.08 -7.96 4.65
N PRO A 673 17.56 -6.72 4.49
CA PRO A 673 18.09 -6.24 3.21
C PRO A 673 19.28 -7.04 2.68
N ALA A 674 20.17 -7.52 3.54
CA ALA A 674 21.27 -8.41 3.15
C ALA A 674 20.73 -9.74 2.60
N ASP A 675 19.94 -10.47 3.38
CA ASP A 675 19.33 -11.75 3.00
C ASP A 675 18.54 -11.63 1.67
N ARG A 676 17.77 -10.54 1.53
CA ARG A 676 16.97 -10.27 0.34
C ARG A 676 17.84 -9.92 -0.86
N GLN A 677 18.90 -9.13 -0.71
CA GLN A 677 19.84 -8.84 -1.80
C GLN A 677 20.47 -10.14 -2.30
N THR A 678 20.99 -10.96 -1.38
CA THR A 678 21.60 -12.26 -1.72
C THR A 678 20.62 -13.15 -2.47
N ARG A 679 19.41 -13.37 -1.95
CA ARG A 679 18.40 -14.19 -2.62
C ARG A 679 17.91 -13.64 -3.95
N THR A 680 17.89 -12.32 -4.11
CA THR A 680 17.58 -11.68 -5.41
C THR A 680 18.69 -11.92 -6.43
N PHE A 681 19.95 -11.90 -5.98
CA PHE A 681 21.11 -12.19 -6.82
C PHE A 681 21.24 -13.68 -7.17
N GLU A 682 20.93 -14.59 -6.23
CA GLU A 682 20.81 -16.03 -6.48
C GLU A 682 19.79 -16.33 -7.59
N VAL A 683 18.58 -15.78 -7.48
CA VAL A 683 17.52 -15.90 -8.49
C VAL A 683 17.98 -15.36 -9.86
N PHE A 684 18.63 -14.20 -9.89
CA PHE A 684 19.16 -13.64 -11.13
C PHE A 684 20.24 -14.53 -11.75
N LYS A 685 21.18 -15.05 -10.94
CA LYS A 685 22.25 -15.92 -11.42
C LYS A 685 21.70 -17.20 -12.04
N ASN A 686 20.74 -17.87 -11.39
CA ASN A 686 20.11 -19.07 -11.94
C ASN A 686 19.36 -18.75 -13.25
N TYR A 687 18.58 -17.66 -13.28
CA TYR A 687 17.92 -17.20 -14.51
C TYR A 687 18.91 -16.91 -15.66
N LYS A 688 20.10 -16.37 -15.38
CA LYS A 688 21.14 -16.17 -16.40
C LYS A 688 21.79 -17.49 -16.85
N SER A 689 21.98 -18.46 -15.96
CA SER A 689 22.50 -19.79 -16.34
C SER A 689 21.51 -20.59 -17.21
N ASP A 690 20.24 -20.61 -16.82
CA ASP A 690 19.28 -21.58 -17.34
C ASP A 690 18.39 -20.99 -18.47
N GLY A 691 18.17 -19.67 -18.43
CA GLY A 691 17.15 -18.98 -19.23
C GLY A 691 17.67 -17.99 -20.28
N SER A 692 18.99 -17.80 -20.41
CA SER A 692 19.54 -16.75 -21.28
C SER A 692 19.31 -16.96 -22.77
N THR A 693 19.16 -18.20 -23.25
CA THR A 693 19.14 -18.48 -24.71
C THR A 693 18.05 -17.76 -25.50
N TYR A 694 16.86 -17.51 -24.91
CA TYR A 694 15.82 -16.68 -25.55
C TYR A 694 16.15 -15.17 -25.51
N ALA A 695 16.89 -14.71 -24.52
CA ALA A 695 17.37 -13.34 -24.44
C ALA A 695 18.48 -13.10 -25.49
N GLU A 696 19.44 -14.01 -25.57
CA GLU A 696 20.59 -13.97 -26.49
C GLU A 696 20.16 -13.99 -27.97
N GLU A 697 19.18 -14.82 -28.35
CA GLU A 697 18.65 -14.84 -29.71
C GLU A 697 18.05 -13.48 -30.11
N PHE A 698 17.34 -12.83 -29.17
CA PHE A 698 16.79 -11.48 -29.31
C PHE A 698 17.82 -10.35 -29.07
N GLY A 699 19.11 -10.68 -28.97
CA GLY A 699 20.20 -9.71 -28.83
C GLY A 699 20.30 -9.04 -27.45
N LEU A 700 19.70 -9.61 -26.42
CA LEU A 700 19.70 -9.06 -25.05
C LEU A 700 20.82 -9.67 -24.21
N THR A 701 21.83 -8.87 -23.85
CA THR A 701 22.95 -9.30 -23.01
C THR A 701 22.81 -8.77 -21.58
N LEU A 702 22.70 -9.67 -20.61
CA LEU A 702 22.51 -9.36 -19.18
C LEU A 702 23.85 -9.18 -18.47
N MET A 703 24.09 -8.03 -17.82
CA MET A 703 25.31 -7.81 -17.04
C MET A 703 25.32 -8.61 -15.72
N ASP A 704 26.49 -9.01 -15.24
CA ASP A 704 26.64 -10.00 -14.15
C ASP A 704 26.39 -9.50 -12.72
N GLN A 705 26.00 -8.24 -12.52
CA GLN A 705 25.83 -7.66 -11.18
C GLN A 705 24.56 -6.79 -11.06
N LEU A 706 24.07 -6.70 -9.82
CA LEU A 706 23.05 -5.73 -9.42
C LEU A 706 23.61 -4.30 -9.52
N THR A 707 22.86 -3.42 -10.17
CA THR A 707 23.29 -2.06 -10.54
C THR A 707 23.69 -1.25 -9.31
N LEU A 708 24.92 -0.75 -9.29
CA LEU A 708 25.40 0.22 -8.31
C LEU A 708 24.98 1.64 -8.72
N VAL A 709 24.15 2.28 -7.91
CA VAL A 709 23.52 3.58 -8.21
C VAL A 709 24.00 4.63 -7.22
N ASP A 710 24.30 5.81 -7.75
CA ASP A 710 24.73 6.97 -6.99
C ASP A 710 23.50 7.65 -6.37
N ALA A 711 23.54 7.81 -5.05
CA ALA A 711 22.43 8.26 -4.23
C ALA A 711 22.86 9.40 -3.31
N ARG A 712 21.88 10.09 -2.71
CA ARG A 712 22.11 11.13 -1.70
C ARG A 712 21.23 10.87 -0.49
N VAL A 713 21.75 11.03 0.72
CA VAL A 713 20.95 11.06 1.95
C VAL A 713 20.63 12.51 2.29
N LEU A 714 19.39 12.92 2.02
CA LEU A 714 18.86 14.24 2.33
C LEU A 714 18.90 14.51 3.85
N PRO A 715 19.19 15.76 4.29
CA PRO A 715 19.15 16.12 5.69
C PRO A 715 17.71 16.08 6.23
N ALA A 716 17.52 15.58 7.44
CA ALA A 716 16.20 15.61 8.09
C ALA A 716 15.84 17.05 8.50
N PRO A 717 14.57 17.49 8.34
CA PRO A 717 14.13 18.82 8.75
C PRO A 717 14.18 19.00 10.27
N ARG A 718 14.40 20.24 10.71
CA ARG A 718 14.23 20.62 12.12
C ARG A 718 12.74 20.80 12.42
N LEU A 719 12.29 20.24 13.54
CA LEU A 719 10.87 20.22 13.92
C LEU A 719 10.61 21.16 15.10
N LYS A 720 9.76 22.17 14.89
CA LYS A 720 9.34 23.11 15.94
C LYS A 720 8.22 22.50 16.80
N TYR A 721 8.34 22.74 18.09
CA TYR A 721 7.39 22.42 19.15
C TYR A 721 7.09 23.68 19.98
N HIS A 722 6.13 23.63 20.91
CA HIS A 722 5.70 24.81 21.67
C HIS A 722 6.77 25.31 22.65
N ASP A 723 6.91 26.63 22.79
CA ASP A 723 8.02 27.27 23.50
C ASP A 723 8.01 27.14 25.04
N SER A 724 6.94 26.56 25.61
CA SER A 724 6.91 26.09 27.01
C SER A 724 7.38 24.64 27.21
N GLY A 725 7.74 23.93 26.14
CA GLY A 725 8.52 22.71 26.21
C GLY A 725 9.97 22.99 26.60
N ARG A 726 10.61 22.04 27.30
CA ARG A 726 12.06 22.09 27.58
C ARG A 726 12.88 21.94 26.29
N GLU A 727 12.39 21.14 25.34
CA GLU A 727 12.93 21.01 23.99
C GLU A 727 11.99 21.68 22.99
N LYS A 728 12.37 22.87 22.52
CA LYS A 728 11.54 23.75 21.66
C LYS A 728 11.68 23.43 20.17
N VAL A 729 12.84 22.92 19.77
CA VAL A 729 13.12 22.45 18.40
C VAL A 729 13.83 21.11 18.49
N CYS A 730 13.30 20.12 17.78
CA CYS A 730 13.82 18.77 17.73
C CYS A 730 14.58 18.53 16.41
N ASN A 731 15.71 17.84 16.47
CA ASN A 731 16.45 17.37 15.31
C ASN A 731 16.24 15.84 15.18
N PRO A 732 15.41 15.33 14.25
CA PRO A 732 15.11 13.91 14.14
C PRO A 732 16.33 13.04 13.80
N SER A 733 16.45 11.89 14.44
CA SER A 733 17.56 10.95 14.22
C SER A 733 17.07 9.70 13.47
N ILE A 734 17.65 9.42 12.31
CA ILE A 734 17.32 8.25 11.46
C ILE A 734 15.78 8.14 11.24
N GLY A 735 15.14 9.26 10.91
CA GLY A 735 13.70 9.36 10.65
C GLY A 735 12.81 9.16 11.88
N GLN A 736 13.34 9.31 13.10
CA GLN A 736 12.63 9.03 14.37
C GLN A 736 12.88 10.13 15.40
N TRP A 737 11.88 10.42 16.22
CA TRP A 737 11.97 11.25 17.42
C TRP A 737 10.92 10.79 18.45
N ASN A 738 10.76 11.51 19.56
CA ASN A 738 9.79 11.21 20.62
C ASN A 738 9.21 12.52 21.20
N MET A 739 8.19 12.41 22.08
CA MET A 739 7.58 13.55 22.76
C MET A 739 8.27 13.96 24.07
N ILE A 740 9.36 13.29 24.48
CA ILE A 740 10.06 13.59 25.74
C ILE A 740 10.54 15.05 25.72
N ASN A 741 10.38 15.76 26.84
CA ASN A 741 10.71 17.18 27.02
C ASN A 741 9.95 18.19 26.11
N LYS A 742 9.02 17.76 25.26
CA LYS A 742 8.31 18.60 24.28
C LYS A 742 6.85 18.84 24.67
N ARG A 743 6.26 19.90 24.11
CA ARG A 743 4.81 20.13 24.12
C ARG A 743 4.31 20.44 22.70
N MET A 744 3.14 19.91 22.36
CA MET A 744 2.47 20.07 21.07
C MET A 744 2.33 21.55 20.69
N VAL A 745 2.51 21.87 19.40
CA VAL A 745 2.48 23.25 18.87
C VAL A 745 1.16 23.96 19.17
N ASP A 746 0.03 23.33 18.83
CA ASP A 746 -1.28 23.67 19.40
C ASP A 746 -1.79 22.45 20.16
N GLY A 747 -2.00 22.58 21.47
CA GLY A 747 -2.74 21.60 22.26
C GLY A 747 -4.24 21.88 22.21
N GLY A 748 -5.04 20.91 21.78
CA GLY A 748 -6.49 21.02 21.72
C GLY A 748 -7.14 21.06 23.11
N SER A 749 -8.23 21.80 23.22
CA SER A 749 -9.10 21.84 24.39
C SER A 749 -10.18 20.76 24.27
N ILE A 750 -10.36 19.97 25.33
CA ILE A 750 -11.41 18.94 25.46
C ILE A 750 -12.01 19.05 26.86
N LYS A 751 -13.04 19.90 26.99
CA LYS A 751 -13.78 20.13 28.22
C LYS A 751 -14.80 19.02 28.48
N TYR A 752 -15.40 18.48 27.41
CA TYR A 752 -16.51 17.54 27.51
C TYR A 752 -16.17 16.24 26.78
N TRP A 753 -15.80 15.21 27.55
CA TRP A 753 -15.50 13.87 27.03
C TRP A 753 -16.22 12.78 27.82
N ALA A 754 -16.41 11.63 27.19
CA ALA A 754 -17.04 10.45 27.79
C ALA A 754 -16.31 9.17 27.36
N CYS A 755 -16.51 8.07 28.09
CA CYS A 755 -15.99 6.76 27.73
C CYS A 755 -17.07 5.67 27.82
N ILE A 756 -17.10 4.79 26.82
CA ILE A 756 -17.92 3.57 26.82
C ILE A 756 -17.04 2.36 26.47
N THR A 757 -17.28 1.23 27.15
CA THR A 757 -16.59 -0.03 26.89
C THR A 757 -17.56 -1.15 26.52
N PHE A 758 -17.27 -1.81 25.41
CA PHE A 758 -17.96 -3.04 24.97
C PHE A 758 -17.12 -4.31 25.21
N ALA A 759 -15.96 -4.18 25.86
CA ALA A 759 -15.12 -5.31 26.23
C ALA A 759 -15.75 -6.05 27.42
N SER A 760 -16.20 -7.29 27.20
CA SER A 760 -16.77 -8.10 28.29
C SER A 760 -15.68 -8.49 29.29
N ARG A 761 -14.44 -8.69 28.79
CA ARG A 761 -13.28 -9.18 29.55
C ARG A 761 -12.47 -8.12 30.31
N LEU A 762 -12.92 -6.86 30.36
CA LEU A 762 -12.25 -5.81 31.15
C LEU A 762 -13.08 -5.40 32.37
N ASN A 763 -12.41 -5.09 33.48
CA ASN A 763 -13.06 -4.50 34.65
C ASN A 763 -13.24 -2.99 34.42
N LEU A 764 -14.27 -2.38 35.03
CA LEU A 764 -14.47 -0.93 34.91
C LEU A 764 -13.31 -0.13 35.53
N ASN A 765 -12.69 -0.63 36.61
CA ASN A 765 -11.53 0.01 37.21
C ASN A 765 -10.34 0.09 36.25
N ASP A 766 -10.04 -0.98 35.49
CA ASP A 766 -8.98 -0.99 34.47
C ASP A 766 -9.21 0.13 33.42
N VAL A 767 -10.48 0.40 33.10
CA VAL A 767 -10.89 1.42 32.13
C VAL A 767 -10.79 2.83 32.71
N VAL A 768 -11.16 3.03 33.99
CA VAL A 768 -10.97 4.31 34.70
C VAL A 768 -9.48 4.66 34.75
N MET A 769 -8.64 3.77 35.28
CA MET A 769 -7.18 3.97 35.36
C MET A 769 -6.55 4.25 34.00
N PHE A 770 -7.00 3.56 32.94
CA PHE A 770 -6.56 3.82 31.58
C PHE A 770 -6.93 5.23 31.07
N CYS A 771 -8.16 5.69 31.36
CA CYS A 771 -8.62 7.01 30.94
C CYS A 771 -7.90 8.11 31.71
N GLU A 772 -7.68 7.96 33.02
CA GLU A 772 -6.92 8.90 33.84
C GLU A 772 -5.46 9.02 33.36
N ALA A 773 -4.79 7.89 33.08
CA ALA A 773 -3.44 7.88 32.53
C ALA A 773 -3.38 8.52 31.13
N LEU A 774 -4.40 8.34 30.30
CA LEU A 774 -4.50 8.96 28.98
C LEU A 774 -4.72 10.48 29.07
N VAL A 775 -5.62 10.95 29.93
CA VAL A 775 -5.88 12.38 30.17
C VAL A 775 -4.64 13.06 30.75
N GLY A 776 -3.98 12.42 31.72
CA GLY A 776 -2.68 12.86 32.25
C GLY A 776 -1.62 12.98 31.15
N MET A 777 -1.52 11.99 30.25
CA MET A 777 -0.61 12.06 29.10
C MET A 777 -0.94 13.22 28.15
N CYS A 778 -2.22 13.40 27.77
CA CYS A 778 -2.68 14.53 26.94
C CYS A 778 -2.27 15.88 27.56
N ASN A 779 -2.55 16.07 28.85
CA ASN A 779 -2.24 17.31 29.56
C ASN A 779 -0.73 17.55 29.71
N ASN A 780 0.05 16.50 30.00
CA ASN A 780 1.50 16.59 30.09
C ASN A 780 2.12 17.10 28.78
N ILE A 781 1.73 16.53 27.64
CA ILE A 781 2.26 16.92 26.32
C ILE A 781 1.62 18.19 25.71
N GLY A 782 0.74 18.88 26.46
CA GLY A 782 0.32 20.25 26.17
C GLY A 782 -1.14 20.45 25.77
N MET A 783 -1.97 19.41 25.73
CA MET A 783 -3.42 19.56 25.55
C MET A 783 -4.10 20.14 26.81
N GLN A 784 -5.37 20.53 26.68
CA GLN A 784 -6.21 21.00 27.79
C GLN A 784 -7.45 20.10 27.92
N MET A 785 -7.30 18.93 28.53
CA MET A 785 -8.36 17.93 28.69
C MET A 785 -8.83 17.85 30.15
N CYS A 786 -10.14 17.96 30.37
CA CYS A 786 -10.76 17.83 31.70
C CYS A 786 -10.39 16.48 32.36
N THR A 787 -10.03 16.50 33.65
CA THR A 787 -9.56 15.31 34.38
C THR A 787 -10.64 14.24 34.56
N ARG A 788 -11.92 14.65 34.66
CA ARG A 788 -13.08 13.76 34.77
C ARG A 788 -13.93 13.81 33.48
N PRO A 789 -14.59 12.71 33.10
CA PRO A 789 -15.57 12.71 32.01
C PRO A 789 -16.84 13.47 32.43
N CYS A 790 -17.63 13.94 31.45
CA CYS A 790 -18.89 14.64 31.71
C CYS A 790 -20.05 13.71 32.08
N VAL A 791 -19.88 12.39 31.92
CA VAL A 791 -20.80 11.33 32.34
C VAL A 791 -20.01 10.11 32.81
N GLU A 792 -20.60 9.29 33.67
CA GLU A 792 -19.97 8.06 34.17
C GLU A 792 -19.56 7.09 33.04
N ILE A 793 -18.42 6.42 33.22
CA ILE A 793 -17.89 5.44 32.27
C ILE A 793 -18.78 4.19 32.27
N ARG A 794 -19.38 3.89 31.12
CA ARG A 794 -20.38 2.81 30.99
C ARG A 794 -19.80 1.55 30.36
N LYS A 795 -20.08 0.39 30.95
CA LYS A 795 -19.91 -0.94 30.32
C LYS A 795 -21.23 -1.36 29.66
N ALA A 796 -21.16 -1.82 28.42
CA ALA A 796 -22.33 -2.13 27.60
C ALA A 796 -22.13 -3.45 26.82
N HIS A 797 -23.23 -4.10 26.41
CA HIS A 797 -23.16 -5.29 25.56
C HIS A 797 -23.07 -4.92 24.07
N GLN A 798 -22.30 -5.69 23.30
CA GLN A 798 -22.00 -5.40 21.89
C GLN A 798 -23.26 -5.37 20.99
N ASP A 799 -24.30 -6.14 21.32
CA ASP A 799 -25.53 -6.21 20.51
C ASP A 799 -26.35 -4.91 20.58
N LYS A 800 -26.18 -4.12 21.66
CA LYS A 800 -26.87 -2.83 21.87
C LYS A 800 -26.01 -1.62 21.44
N LEU A 801 -24.92 -1.85 20.72
CA LEU A 801 -23.86 -0.87 20.42
C LEU A 801 -24.36 0.50 19.94
N GLU A 802 -25.28 0.55 18.97
CA GLU A 802 -25.76 1.83 18.44
C GLU A 802 -26.69 2.55 19.43
N ALA A 803 -27.58 1.82 20.09
CA ALA A 803 -28.47 2.37 21.11
C ALA A 803 -27.68 2.92 22.31
N GLU A 804 -26.59 2.25 22.68
CA GLU A 804 -25.70 2.64 23.77
C GLU A 804 -24.79 3.83 23.41
N ILE A 805 -24.33 3.93 22.15
CA ILE A 805 -23.62 5.11 21.62
C ILE A 805 -24.56 6.33 21.56
N ARG A 806 -25.79 6.17 21.06
CA ARG A 806 -26.81 7.24 21.11
C ARG A 806 -27.15 7.60 22.57
N GLY A 807 -27.27 6.60 23.44
CA GLY A 807 -27.60 6.77 24.86
C GLY A 807 -26.51 7.46 25.70
N ILE A 808 -25.22 7.31 25.38
CA ILE A 808 -24.16 8.11 26.02
C ILE A 808 -24.06 9.53 25.43
N HIS A 809 -24.36 9.70 24.14
CA HIS A 809 -24.47 11.03 23.52
C HIS A 809 -25.59 11.86 24.15
N SER A 810 -26.82 11.35 24.18
CA SER A 810 -27.98 12.10 24.71
C SER A 810 -27.84 12.43 26.20
N ARG A 811 -27.28 11.53 27.02
CA ARG A 811 -26.98 11.83 28.44
C ARG A 811 -25.90 12.90 28.60
N SER A 812 -24.89 12.90 27.73
CA SER A 812 -23.87 13.97 27.73
C SER A 812 -24.50 15.32 27.40
N ALA A 813 -25.35 15.39 26.37
CA ALA A 813 -26.08 16.61 26.02
C ALA A 813 -27.04 17.06 27.15
N GLN A 814 -27.70 16.13 27.84
CA GLN A 814 -28.58 16.42 28.99
C GLN A 814 -27.80 17.05 30.16
N VAL A 815 -26.63 16.50 30.52
CA VAL A 815 -25.78 17.07 31.59
C VAL A 815 -25.26 18.46 31.21
N LEU A 816 -24.90 18.68 29.94
CA LEU A 816 -24.52 20.01 29.46
C LEU A 816 -25.69 21.00 29.53
N ALA A 817 -26.89 20.61 29.11
CA ALA A 817 -28.09 21.44 29.23
C ALA A 817 -28.42 21.78 30.70
N GLN A 818 -28.28 20.82 31.62
CA GLN A 818 -28.44 21.04 33.07
C GLN A 818 -27.41 22.01 33.66
N GLN A 819 -26.22 22.11 33.04
CA GLN A 819 -25.18 23.09 33.40
C GLN A 819 -25.36 24.46 32.69
N GLY A 820 -26.49 24.69 32.01
CA GLY A 820 -26.75 25.90 31.22
C GLY A 820 -25.99 25.97 29.88
N LEU A 821 -25.32 24.89 29.49
CA LEU A 821 -24.43 24.80 28.33
C LEU A 821 -25.14 24.18 27.11
N THR A 822 -26.38 24.60 26.84
CA THR A 822 -27.23 24.08 25.74
C THR A 822 -26.60 24.23 24.35
N ALA A 823 -25.71 25.21 24.16
CA ALA A 823 -24.92 25.41 22.94
C ALA A 823 -23.57 24.65 22.92
N LYS A 824 -23.36 23.67 23.81
CA LYS A 824 -22.19 22.78 23.85
C LYS A 824 -22.61 21.33 23.59
N GLN A 825 -21.68 20.56 23.07
CA GLN A 825 -21.84 19.14 22.76
C GLN A 825 -20.63 18.34 23.26
N LEU A 826 -20.71 17.01 23.17
CA LEU A 826 -19.62 16.10 23.49
C LEU A 826 -18.47 16.25 22.48
N GLU A 827 -17.28 16.64 22.95
CA GLU A 827 -16.12 16.95 22.11
C GLU A 827 -15.24 15.73 21.82
N LEU A 828 -15.28 14.70 22.68
CA LEU A 828 -14.61 13.41 22.45
C LEU A 828 -15.38 12.25 23.09
N LEU A 829 -15.63 11.19 22.32
CA LEU A 829 -16.07 9.90 22.83
C LEU A 829 -14.95 8.85 22.70
N ILE A 830 -14.46 8.37 23.84
CA ILE A 830 -13.54 7.23 23.92
C ILE A 830 -14.35 5.94 23.86
N ILE A 831 -13.98 5.02 22.99
CA ILE A 831 -14.71 3.76 22.78
C ILE A 831 -13.75 2.58 22.90
N ILE A 832 -13.89 1.77 23.95
CA ILE A 832 -13.19 0.50 24.01
C ILE A 832 -14.03 -0.53 23.26
N LEU A 833 -13.42 -1.08 22.21
CA LEU A 833 -14.06 -2.00 21.27
C LEU A 833 -14.46 -3.32 21.95
N PRO A 834 -15.40 -4.09 21.38
CA PRO A 834 -15.64 -5.47 21.77
C PRO A 834 -14.37 -6.33 21.68
N ASP A 835 -14.38 -7.48 22.37
CA ASP A 835 -13.32 -8.47 22.30
C ASP A 835 -13.24 -9.17 20.92
N MET A 836 -14.28 -9.06 20.08
CA MET A 836 -14.33 -9.54 18.69
C MET A 836 -14.18 -8.40 17.66
N SER A 837 -13.64 -8.75 16.49
CA SER A 837 -13.50 -7.84 15.34
C SER A 837 -14.83 -7.60 14.59
N GLY A 838 -14.86 -6.58 13.73
CA GLY A 838 -16.01 -6.24 12.87
C GLY A 838 -16.63 -4.88 13.21
N PHE A 839 -16.99 -4.68 14.49
CA PHE A 839 -17.76 -3.53 14.97
C PHE A 839 -17.17 -2.13 14.74
N TYR A 840 -15.89 -2.00 14.33
CA TYR A 840 -15.24 -0.71 14.11
C TYR A 840 -15.94 0.13 13.04
N GLY A 841 -16.41 -0.49 11.94
CA GLY A 841 -17.05 0.24 10.84
C GLY A 841 -18.37 0.88 11.27
N ARG A 842 -19.27 0.07 11.83
CA ARG A 842 -20.54 0.50 12.43
C ARG A 842 -20.38 1.63 13.46
N ILE A 843 -19.41 1.52 14.37
CA ILE A 843 -19.07 2.59 15.32
C ILE A 843 -18.74 3.89 14.59
N LYS A 844 -17.87 3.82 13.56
CA LYS A 844 -17.43 4.99 12.81
C LYS A 844 -18.54 5.61 11.97
N ARG A 845 -19.40 4.82 11.33
CA ARG A 845 -20.61 5.29 10.63
C ARG A 845 -21.48 6.13 11.56
N VAL A 846 -22.02 5.53 12.63
CA VAL A 846 -22.96 6.20 13.54
C VAL A 846 -22.36 7.46 14.15
N CYS A 847 -21.09 7.42 14.57
CA CYS A 847 -20.46 8.58 15.18
C CYS A 847 -20.19 9.71 14.17
N GLU A 848 -19.65 9.40 12.98
CA GLU A 848 -19.10 10.43 12.08
C GLU A 848 -20.10 10.93 11.03
N THR A 849 -21.11 10.13 10.65
CA THR A 849 -22.15 10.52 9.67
C THR A 849 -23.51 10.85 10.29
N GLU A 850 -23.86 10.25 11.44
CA GLU A 850 -25.17 10.47 12.07
C GLU A 850 -25.14 11.41 13.28
N LEU A 851 -24.22 11.19 14.22
CA LEU A 851 -24.17 11.94 15.48
C LEU A 851 -23.24 13.16 15.45
N GLY A 852 -22.21 13.15 14.60
CA GLY A 852 -21.22 14.23 14.53
C GLY A 852 -20.16 14.18 15.64
N LEU A 853 -19.86 13.00 16.16
CA LEU A 853 -18.95 12.79 17.28
C LEU A 853 -17.53 12.41 16.85
N ILE A 854 -16.56 13.18 17.33
CA ILE A 854 -15.15 12.82 17.31
C ILE A 854 -14.91 11.62 18.24
N THR A 855 -14.33 10.56 17.69
CA THR A 855 -14.16 9.28 18.40
C THR A 855 -12.74 8.73 18.36
N GLN A 856 -12.28 8.25 19.51
CA GLN A 856 -11.04 7.49 19.65
C GLN A 856 -11.30 6.07 20.15
N CYS A 857 -11.27 5.12 19.21
CA CYS A 857 -11.43 3.70 19.50
C CYS A 857 -10.15 3.09 20.08
N CYS A 858 -10.28 2.19 21.05
CA CYS A 858 -9.18 1.47 21.69
C CYS A 858 -9.47 -0.04 21.71
N ALA A 859 -8.46 -0.86 21.41
CA ALA A 859 -8.59 -2.32 21.47
C ALA A 859 -8.38 -2.83 22.91
N PRO A 860 -9.18 -3.79 23.42
CA PRO A 860 -9.11 -4.22 24.83
C PRO A 860 -7.71 -4.65 25.30
N LYS A 861 -6.97 -5.33 24.42
CA LYS A 861 -5.58 -5.74 24.67
C LYS A 861 -4.60 -4.58 24.94
N ASN A 862 -4.85 -3.41 24.35
CA ASN A 862 -4.02 -2.21 24.54
C ASN A 862 -4.40 -1.42 25.80
N VAL A 863 -5.63 -1.57 26.28
CA VAL A 863 -6.07 -1.02 27.57
C VAL A 863 -5.40 -1.80 28.70
N ARG A 864 -5.49 -3.15 28.67
CA ARG A 864 -4.89 -4.02 29.69
C ARG A 864 -3.35 -4.04 29.67
N LYS A 865 -2.71 -3.99 28.49
CA LYS A 865 -1.24 -3.99 28.33
C LYS A 865 -0.69 -2.60 27.92
N GLY A 866 -1.34 -1.54 28.39
CA GLY A 866 -0.97 -0.16 28.05
C GLY A 866 0.41 0.23 28.59
N GLY A 867 0.96 1.32 28.04
CA GLY A 867 2.20 1.92 28.51
C GLY A 867 2.40 3.29 27.85
N ASN A 868 3.31 4.11 28.39
CA ASN A 868 3.44 5.53 28.03
C ASN A 868 3.54 5.76 26.52
N GLN A 869 4.32 4.94 25.80
CA GLN A 869 4.46 5.10 24.35
C GLN A 869 3.16 4.82 23.58
N TYR A 870 2.25 3.96 24.07
CA TYR A 870 0.92 3.80 23.49
C TYR A 870 0.03 5.02 23.77
N LEU A 871 0.06 5.53 25.01
CA LEU A 871 -0.70 6.72 25.41
C LEU A 871 -0.26 7.95 24.61
N GLU A 872 1.04 8.22 24.48
CA GLU A 872 1.60 9.27 23.61
C GLU A 872 1.06 9.17 22.18
N ASN A 873 1.15 7.99 21.57
CA ASN A 873 0.65 7.76 20.20
C ASN A 873 -0.88 7.78 20.09
N LEU A 874 -1.61 7.79 21.21
CA LEU A 874 -3.05 7.96 21.26
C LEU A 874 -3.41 9.45 21.40
N SER A 875 -2.76 10.16 22.33
CA SER A 875 -2.87 11.61 22.50
C SER A 875 -2.50 12.39 21.22
N LEU A 876 -1.45 11.96 20.49
CA LEU A 876 -1.12 12.50 19.15
C LEU A 876 -2.31 12.43 18.17
N LYS A 877 -3.10 11.35 18.19
CA LYS A 877 -4.28 11.19 17.32
C LYS A 877 -5.48 12.00 17.83
N ILE A 878 -5.67 12.06 19.15
CA ILE A 878 -6.75 12.84 19.76
C ILE A 878 -6.56 14.32 19.45
N ASN A 879 -5.35 14.87 19.58
CA ASN A 879 -5.07 16.29 19.38
C ASN A 879 -5.49 16.81 17.99
N VAL A 880 -5.09 16.13 16.91
CA VAL A 880 -5.45 16.55 15.54
C VAL A 880 -6.92 16.27 15.18
N LYS A 881 -7.58 15.35 15.90
CA LYS A 881 -9.03 15.13 15.77
C LYS A 881 -9.88 16.23 16.40
N VAL A 882 -9.32 17.01 17.34
CA VAL A 882 -9.95 18.21 17.92
C VAL A 882 -9.29 19.50 17.41
N GLY A 883 -8.58 19.43 16.27
CA GLY A 883 -8.05 20.60 15.56
C GLY A 883 -6.70 21.16 16.04
N GLY A 884 -6.01 20.50 16.97
CA GLY A 884 -4.66 20.88 17.42
C GLY A 884 -3.56 20.57 16.39
N ARG A 885 -2.31 20.94 16.70
CA ARG A 885 -1.09 20.66 15.90
C ARG A 885 -0.03 19.99 16.76
N ASN A 886 0.43 18.82 16.35
CA ASN A 886 1.40 18.06 17.12
C ASN A 886 2.82 18.62 16.99
N THR A 887 3.23 18.91 15.76
CA THR A 887 4.56 19.42 15.39
C THR A 887 4.46 20.14 14.04
N MET A 888 5.47 20.92 13.69
CA MET A 888 5.57 21.60 12.40
C MET A 888 7.05 21.72 11.97
N LEU A 889 7.29 21.98 10.69
CA LEU A 889 8.65 22.23 10.19
C LEU A 889 9.13 23.62 10.66
N GLU A 890 10.36 23.71 11.20
CA GLU A 890 10.95 25.00 11.62
C GLU A 890 11.08 25.96 10.43
N ASP A 891 11.45 25.45 9.25
CA ASP A 891 11.53 26.24 8.03
C ASP A 891 10.17 26.71 7.52
N ALA A 892 9.08 26.00 7.83
CA ALA A 892 7.73 26.47 7.53
C ALA A 892 7.28 27.61 8.49
N PHE A 893 7.77 27.61 9.73
CA PHE A 893 7.59 28.75 10.66
C PHE A 893 8.32 29.98 10.13
N ASN A 894 9.60 29.81 9.75
CA ASN A 894 10.48 30.88 9.29
C ASN A 894 10.28 31.29 7.81
N ARG A 895 9.29 30.71 7.11
CA ARG A 895 9.03 30.87 5.66
C ARG A 895 10.23 30.60 4.74
N ARG A 896 11.10 29.65 5.12
CA ARG A 896 12.33 29.27 4.39
C ARG A 896 12.16 28.05 3.46
N ILE A 897 10.93 27.66 3.10
CA ILE A 897 10.68 26.55 2.16
C ILE A 897 10.28 27.14 0.78
N PRO A 898 11.16 27.09 -0.23
CA PRO A 898 10.87 27.62 -1.57
C PRO A 898 9.64 26.98 -2.19
N LEU A 899 8.91 27.77 -2.98
CA LEU A 899 7.68 27.40 -3.70
C LEU A 899 6.49 26.94 -2.81
N LEU A 900 6.65 26.94 -1.48
CA LEU A 900 5.62 26.59 -0.50
C LEU A 900 5.23 27.77 0.40
N THR A 901 6.21 28.50 0.94
CA THR A 901 5.98 29.49 2.02
C THR A 901 6.24 30.95 1.66
N ASP A 902 6.65 31.20 0.42
CA ASP A 902 6.85 32.52 -0.17
C ASP A 902 5.52 33.16 -0.62
N CYS A 903 4.57 32.38 -1.14
CA CYS A 903 3.18 32.83 -1.39
C CYS A 903 2.15 31.77 -0.95
N PRO A 904 0.86 32.14 -0.76
CA PRO A 904 -0.20 31.20 -0.42
C PRO A 904 -0.21 29.98 -1.34
N THR A 905 0.05 28.81 -0.76
CA THR A 905 0.20 27.54 -1.49
C THR A 905 -0.60 26.47 -0.77
N ILE A 906 -1.39 25.71 -1.52
CA ILE A 906 -2.20 24.60 -1.00
C ILE A 906 -1.61 23.26 -1.46
N VAL A 907 -1.46 22.32 -0.52
CA VAL A 907 -0.95 20.97 -0.80
C VAL A 907 -2.11 19.98 -0.72
N PHE A 908 -2.40 19.34 -1.84
CA PHE A 908 -3.40 18.30 -2.00
C PHE A 908 -2.78 16.90 -1.92
N GLY A 909 -3.61 15.93 -1.52
CA GLY A 909 -3.33 14.51 -1.65
C GLY A 909 -4.56 13.75 -2.14
N ALA A 910 -4.39 12.75 -2.98
CA ALA A 910 -5.48 11.97 -3.55
C ALA A 910 -5.15 10.47 -3.66
N ASP A 911 -6.14 9.61 -3.42
CA ASP A 911 -6.06 8.14 -3.49
C ASP A 911 -7.40 7.55 -3.98
N VAL A 912 -7.35 6.39 -4.64
CA VAL A 912 -8.53 5.61 -5.00
C VAL A 912 -8.41 4.17 -4.50
N THR A 913 -9.28 3.81 -3.56
CA THR A 913 -9.35 2.45 -3.01
C THR A 913 -10.44 1.63 -3.70
N HIS A 914 -10.02 0.72 -4.59
CA HIS A 914 -10.87 -0.31 -5.21
C HIS A 914 -11.35 -1.40 -4.21
N PRO A 915 -12.42 -2.17 -4.54
CA PRO A 915 -12.83 -3.37 -3.79
C PRO A 915 -11.86 -4.55 -3.95
N SER A 916 -12.00 -5.57 -3.10
CA SER A 916 -11.14 -6.76 -3.09
C SER A 916 -11.22 -7.57 -4.41
N ALA A 917 -10.23 -8.43 -4.64
CA ALA A 917 -10.31 -9.42 -5.71
C ALA A 917 -11.47 -10.40 -5.44
N GLY A 918 -12.45 -10.47 -6.36
CA GLY A 918 -13.65 -11.30 -6.24
C GLY A 918 -14.91 -10.55 -5.74
N GLU A 919 -14.80 -9.33 -5.22
CA GLU A 919 -15.96 -8.49 -4.87
C GLU A 919 -16.48 -7.79 -6.15
N SER A 920 -17.59 -8.29 -6.70
CA SER A 920 -18.12 -7.86 -8.01
C SER A 920 -19.12 -6.70 -7.95
N SER A 921 -19.63 -6.30 -6.80
CA SER A 921 -20.69 -5.27 -6.65
C SER A 921 -20.26 -3.99 -5.92
N SER A 922 -19.09 -3.98 -5.27
CA SER A 922 -18.66 -2.83 -4.46
C SER A 922 -18.06 -1.70 -5.31
N PRO A 923 -18.38 -0.42 -5.04
CA PRO A 923 -17.86 0.73 -5.78
C PRO A 923 -16.37 0.98 -5.48
N SER A 924 -15.71 1.78 -6.31
CA SER A 924 -14.42 2.40 -5.94
C SER A 924 -14.69 3.60 -5.04
N ILE A 925 -13.75 3.92 -4.15
CA ILE A 925 -13.85 5.09 -3.28
C ILE A 925 -12.65 5.97 -3.53
N ALA A 926 -12.90 7.19 -4.00
CA ALA A 926 -11.91 8.24 -4.09
C ALA A 926 -11.88 9.03 -2.77
N ALA A 927 -10.70 9.53 -2.42
CA ALA A 927 -10.53 10.48 -1.34
C ALA A 927 -9.56 11.58 -1.75
N VAL A 928 -9.89 12.82 -1.40
CA VAL A 928 -9.05 13.99 -1.66
C VAL A 928 -8.90 14.76 -0.36
N VAL A 929 -7.65 15.07 -0.01
CA VAL A 929 -7.31 15.94 1.11
C VAL A 929 -6.65 17.23 0.61
N ALA A 930 -6.78 18.30 1.39
CA ALA A 930 -5.95 19.48 1.22
C ALA A 930 -5.52 20.07 2.57
N SER A 931 -4.32 20.65 2.59
CA SER A 931 -3.81 21.45 3.72
C SER A 931 -4.74 22.64 4.00
N MET A 932 -5.03 22.94 5.26
CA MET A 932 -5.94 24.02 5.69
C MET A 932 -5.22 25.15 6.45
N ASP A 933 -3.91 25.01 6.74
CA ASP A 933 -3.08 26.04 7.36
C ASP A 933 -1.85 26.37 6.49
N TRP A 934 -1.61 27.66 6.25
CA TRP A 934 -0.45 28.18 5.53
C TRP A 934 0.20 29.31 6.35
N PRO A 935 1.53 29.40 6.46
CA PRO A 935 2.56 28.59 5.78
C PRO A 935 2.87 27.21 6.38
N GLN A 936 2.17 26.75 7.42
CA GLN A 936 2.63 25.59 8.22
C GLN A 936 2.33 24.20 7.63
N VAL A 937 1.23 24.04 6.87
CA VAL A 937 0.89 22.82 6.11
C VAL A 937 0.82 21.54 6.98
N THR A 938 0.08 21.61 8.09
CA THR A 938 -0.04 20.53 9.10
C THR A 938 -1.47 20.02 9.32
N LYS A 939 -2.50 20.86 9.17
CA LYS A 939 -3.92 20.52 9.29
C LYS A 939 -4.46 20.16 7.91
N TYR A 940 -5.22 19.07 7.78
CA TYR A 940 -5.78 18.64 6.49
C TYR A 940 -7.27 18.32 6.59
N LYS A 941 -8.08 18.91 5.70
CA LYS A 941 -9.48 18.51 5.49
C LYS A 941 -9.53 17.36 4.48
N CYS A 942 -10.44 16.42 4.67
CA CYS A 942 -10.66 15.28 3.75
C CYS A 942 -12.09 15.30 3.22
N LEU A 943 -12.23 15.09 1.92
CA LEU A 943 -13.45 14.74 1.23
C LEU A 943 -13.32 13.32 0.66
N VAL A 944 -14.46 12.66 0.45
CA VAL A 944 -14.55 11.27 -0.02
C VAL A 944 -15.74 11.14 -0.95
N SER A 945 -15.60 10.35 -2.02
CA SER A 945 -16.66 10.15 -3.01
C SER A 945 -16.68 8.71 -3.52
N SER A 946 -17.87 8.21 -3.84
CA SER A 946 -18.09 6.86 -4.38
C SER A 946 -18.23 6.92 -5.90
N GLN A 947 -17.46 6.09 -6.60
CA GLN A 947 -17.45 6.06 -8.07
C GLN A 947 -17.50 4.62 -8.62
N GLY A 948 -17.60 4.50 -9.95
CA GLY A 948 -17.73 3.24 -10.65
C GLY A 948 -16.70 2.18 -10.24
N GLN A 949 -17.08 0.91 -10.33
CA GLN A 949 -16.20 -0.20 -9.97
C GLN A 949 -14.92 -0.17 -10.80
N ARG A 950 -13.76 -0.20 -10.12
CA ARG A 950 -12.40 -0.20 -10.73
C ARG A 950 -12.10 1.00 -11.63
N VAL A 951 -12.89 2.06 -11.57
CA VAL A 951 -12.55 3.37 -12.14
C VAL A 951 -11.45 4.00 -11.27
N GLU A 952 -10.31 4.31 -11.90
CA GLU A 952 -9.15 4.91 -11.23
C GLU A 952 -9.17 6.44 -11.27
N ILE A 953 -9.68 7.07 -12.33
CA ILE A 953 -9.80 8.53 -12.45
C ILE A 953 -10.80 9.04 -11.42
N ILE A 954 -10.50 10.15 -10.72
CA ILE A 954 -11.42 10.70 -9.73
C ILE A 954 -12.47 11.58 -10.43
N ASN A 955 -13.68 11.04 -10.62
CA ASN A 955 -14.76 11.74 -11.35
C ASN A 955 -15.25 13.00 -10.61
N ASP A 956 -15.28 12.98 -9.27
CA ASP A 956 -15.87 14.02 -8.43
C ASP A 956 -14.83 15.05 -7.92
N LEU A 957 -13.78 15.31 -8.70
CA LEU A 957 -12.87 16.44 -8.45
C LEU A 957 -13.56 17.78 -8.73
N TYR A 958 -14.40 17.82 -9.76
CA TYR A 958 -15.26 18.93 -10.14
C TYR A 958 -16.57 18.37 -10.70
N THR A 959 -17.69 18.96 -10.32
CA THR A 959 -19.02 18.56 -10.80
C THR A 959 -19.85 19.79 -11.15
N GLU A 960 -20.68 19.65 -12.18
CA GLU A 960 -21.75 20.60 -12.51
C GLU A 960 -23.05 19.81 -12.56
N VAL A 961 -24.03 20.22 -11.76
CA VAL A 961 -25.33 19.53 -11.63
C VAL A 961 -26.43 20.56 -11.86
N GLU A 962 -27.36 20.24 -12.75
CA GLU A 962 -28.53 21.07 -12.99
C GLU A 962 -29.55 20.85 -11.84
N ASP A 963 -29.64 21.81 -10.93
CA ASP A 963 -30.62 21.87 -9.84
C ASP A 963 -31.89 22.57 -10.38
N PRO A 964 -33.08 21.92 -10.37
CA PRO A 964 -34.32 22.50 -10.91
C PRO A 964 -34.78 23.83 -10.29
N GLN A 965 -34.17 24.28 -9.18
CA GLN A 965 -34.46 25.55 -8.52
C GLN A 965 -33.29 26.53 -8.55
N LYS A 966 -32.05 26.06 -8.77
CA LYS A 966 -30.82 26.90 -8.71
C LYS A 966 -30.02 26.95 -10.00
N GLY A 967 -30.46 26.26 -11.06
CA GLY A 967 -29.72 26.12 -12.30
C GLY A 967 -28.44 25.30 -12.11
N ILE A 968 -27.37 25.64 -12.83
CA ILE A 968 -26.12 24.87 -12.81
C ILE A 968 -25.36 25.10 -11.49
N VAL A 969 -25.50 24.17 -10.56
CA VAL A 969 -24.77 24.13 -9.29
C VAL A 969 -23.39 23.52 -9.53
N LYS A 970 -22.36 24.36 -9.36
CA LYS A 970 -20.94 23.99 -9.50
C LYS A 970 -20.38 23.51 -8.16
N GLY A 971 -19.77 22.32 -8.14
CA GLY A 971 -19.34 21.58 -6.95
C GLY A 971 -18.04 20.77 -7.16
N GLY A 972 -17.91 19.66 -6.44
CA GLY A 972 -16.78 18.74 -6.51
C GLY A 972 -15.64 19.04 -5.54
N MET A 973 -14.83 18.02 -5.26
CA MET A 973 -13.90 18.01 -4.11
C MET A 973 -12.83 19.11 -4.14
N ILE A 974 -12.34 19.51 -5.32
CA ILE A 974 -11.33 20.58 -5.43
C ILE A 974 -11.93 21.93 -5.04
N ARG A 975 -13.14 22.23 -5.53
CA ARG A 975 -13.85 23.49 -5.27
C ARG A 975 -14.12 23.67 -3.77
N ASP A 976 -14.68 22.63 -3.13
CA ASP A 976 -14.97 22.62 -1.69
C ASP A 976 -13.71 22.78 -0.83
N LEU A 977 -12.59 22.17 -1.22
CA LEU A 977 -11.32 22.28 -0.50
C LEU A 977 -10.66 23.66 -0.69
N LEU A 978 -10.74 24.27 -1.87
CA LEU A 978 -10.29 25.64 -2.10
C LEU A 978 -11.12 26.67 -1.30
N MET A 979 -12.44 26.51 -1.26
CA MET A 979 -13.31 27.33 -0.39
C MET A 979 -13.00 27.14 1.09
N SER A 980 -12.70 25.90 1.50
CA SER A 980 -12.31 25.58 2.88
C SER A 980 -10.97 26.23 3.24
N PHE A 981 -9.97 26.19 2.36
CA PHE A 981 -8.69 26.88 2.56
C PHE A 981 -8.87 28.39 2.71
N PHE A 982 -9.68 29.02 1.85
CA PHE A 982 -9.98 30.45 1.96
C PHE A 982 -10.66 30.79 3.29
N LYS A 983 -11.65 30.00 3.72
CA LYS A 983 -12.33 30.14 5.02
C LYS A 983 -11.38 29.96 6.22
N SER A 984 -10.35 29.11 6.10
CA SER A 984 -9.39 28.83 7.17
C SER A 984 -8.17 29.76 7.22
N THR A 985 -7.81 30.43 6.11
CA THR A 985 -6.57 31.22 6.00
C THR A 985 -6.80 32.69 5.65
N GLY A 986 -7.97 33.06 5.12
CA GLY A 986 -8.23 34.36 4.50
C GLY A 986 -7.49 34.60 3.17
N GLN A 987 -6.81 33.58 2.63
CA GLN A 987 -5.95 33.68 1.45
C GLN A 987 -6.45 32.77 0.31
N LYS A 988 -6.33 33.24 -0.94
CA LYS A 988 -6.56 32.40 -2.13
C LYS A 988 -5.21 31.78 -2.54
N PRO A 989 -5.10 30.45 -2.73
CA PRO A 989 -3.85 29.83 -3.17
C PRO A 989 -3.39 30.40 -4.52
N SER A 990 -2.13 30.85 -4.60
CA SER A 990 -1.49 31.22 -5.87
C SER A 990 -0.86 29.99 -6.56
N ARG A 991 -0.63 28.91 -5.78
CA ARG A 991 -0.08 27.63 -6.24
C ARG A 991 -0.82 26.44 -5.65
N ILE A 992 -0.85 25.35 -6.42
CA ILE A 992 -1.37 24.03 -6.06
C ILE A 992 -0.22 23.01 -6.21
N ILE A 993 0.01 22.21 -5.18
CA ILE A 993 0.90 21.03 -5.24
C ILE A 993 0.05 19.80 -4.99
N PHE A 994 -0.04 18.88 -5.94
CA PHE A 994 -0.99 17.76 -5.93
C PHE A 994 -0.26 16.41 -5.94
N TYR A 995 -0.41 15.63 -4.88
CA TYR A 995 0.20 14.30 -4.74
C TYR A 995 -0.84 13.18 -4.91
N ARG A 996 -0.66 12.32 -5.93
CA ARG A 996 -1.64 11.31 -6.33
C ARG A 996 -1.09 9.87 -6.13
N ASP A 997 -1.58 9.13 -5.14
CA ASP A 997 -1.25 7.71 -4.95
C ASP A 997 -2.04 6.83 -5.95
N GLY A 998 -1.68 5.55 -6.05
CA GLY A 998 -2.46 4.48 -6.70
C GLY A 998 -2.26 4.30 -8.21
N VAL A 999 -2.04 5.37 -8.96
CA VAL A 999 -2.07 5.39 -10.44
C VAL A 999 -0.92 4.60 -11.06
N SER A 1000 -1.20 3.78 -12.08
CA SER A 1000 -0.18 3.04 -12.84
C SER A 1000 0.39 3.82 -14.03
N GLU A 1001 1.63 3.51 -14.42
CA GLU A 1001 2.38 4.17 -15.52
C GLU A 1001 1.54 4.29 -16.81
N GLY A 1002 0.88 3.20 -17.23
CA GLY A 1002 0.02 3.17 -18.42
C GLY A 1002 -1.30 3.95 -18.32
N GLN A 1003 -1.54 4.68 -17.22
CA GLN A 1003 -2.70 5.55 -17.01
C GLN A 1003 -2.30 7.02 -16.81
N PHE A 1004 -1.02 7.36 -16.77
CA PHE A 1004 -0.52 8.71 -16.44
C PHE A 1004 -1.15 9.80 -17.31
N SER A 1005 -1.12 9.65 -18.64
CA SER A 1005 -1.65 10.67 -19.57
C SER A 1005 -3.16 10.84 -19.43
N GLN A 1006 -3.89 9.76 -19.14
CA GLN A 1006 -5.35 9.79 -18.98
C GLN A 1006 -5.73 10.46 -17.65
N VAL A 1007 -5.07 10.08 -16.55
CA VAL A 1007 -5.29 10.71 -15.24
C VAL A 1007 -4.92 12.19 -15.29
N LEU A 1008 -3.79 12.55 -15.89
CA LEU A 1008 -3.39 13.95 -16.02
C LEU A 1008 -4.43 14.77 -16.79
N LEU A 1009 -4.93 14.26 -17.92
CA LEU A 1009 -5.91 14.95 -18.75
C LEU A 1009 -7.19 15.29 -17.97
N TYR A 1010 -7.81 14.30 -17.35
CA TYR A 1010 -9.09 14.50 -16.66
C TYR A 1010 -8.94 15.16 -15.28
N GLU A 1011 -7.90 14.83 -14.50
CA GLU A 1011 -7.75 15.40 -13.14
C GLU A 1011 -7.24 16.85 -13.18
N ILE A 1012 -6.40 17.25 -14.16
CA ILE A 1012 -6.03 18.67 -14.34
C ILE A 1012 -7.22 19.48 -14.89
N ASP A 1013 -7.96 18.98 -15.88
CA ASP A 1013 -9.15 19.66 -16.40
C ASP A 1013 -10.17 19.94 -15.27
N ALA A 1014 -10.42 18.96 -14.40
CA ALA A 1014 -11.26 19.14 -13.23
C ALA A 1014 -10.70 20.19 -12.24
N ILE A 1015 -9.39 20.18 -11.95
CA ILE A 1015 -8.76 21.21 -11.11
C ILE A 1015 -8.90 22.61 -11.74
N ARG A 1016 -8.73 22.73 -13.06
CA ARG A 1016 -8.86 23.99 -13.81
C ARG A 1016 -10.28 24.53 -13.76
N LYS A 1017 -11.27 23.69 -14.05
CA LYS A 1017 -12.70 24.02 -13.96
C LYS A 1017 -13.11 24.41 -12.54
N ALA A 1018 -12.62 23.68 -11.52
CA ALA A 1018 -12.86 24.02 -10.12
C ALA A 1018 -12.31 25.41 -9.76
N CYS A 1019 -11.13 25.80 -10.26
CA CYS A 1019 -10.59 27.13 -10.05
C CYS A 1019 -11.41 28.20 -10.79
N ALA A 1020 -11.64 28.04 -12.10
CA ALA A 1020 -12.43 29.00 -12.89
C ALA A 1020 -13.86 29.19 -12.33
N SER A 1021 -14.47 28.14 -11.79
CA SER A 1021 -15.81 28.22 -11.17
C SER A 1021 -15.88 29.11 -9.91
N LEU A 1022 -14.75 29.41 -9.26
CA LEU A 1022 -14.68 30.20 -8.03
C LEU A 1022 -14.49 31.70 -8.29
N GLN A 1023 -13.82 32.04 -9.39
CA GLN A 1023 -13.62 33.41 -9.87
C GLN A 1023 -13.08 33.36 -11.29
N ASP A 1024 -13.57 34.24 -12.16
CA ASP A 1024 -13.03 34.40 -13.52
C ASP A 1024 -11.51 34.67 -13.50
N ASN A 1025 -10.80 34.03 -14.43
CA ASN A 1025 -9.34 34.08 -14.58
C ASN A 1025 -8.52 33.62 -13.36
N TYR A 1026 -9.13 32.98 -12.34
CA TYR A 1026 -8.39 32.37 -11.24
C TYR A 1026 -7.70 31.07 -11.71
N LEU A 1027 -6.42 31.21 -12.09
CA LEU A 1027 -5.59 30.15 -12.67
C LEU A 1027 -4.30 29.95 -11.84
N PRO A 1028 -4.38 29.32 -10.65
CA PRO A 1028 -3.20 29.05 -9.83
C PRO A 1028 -2.27 28.04 -10.52
N ARG A 1029 -0.95 28.18 -10.31
CA ARG A 1029 0.04 27.29 -10.93
C ARG A 1029 0.09 25.91 -10.26
N VAL A 1030 0.09 24.85 -11.06
CA VAL A 1030 -0.03 23.46 -10.60
C VAL A 1030 1.28 22.69 -10.76
N THR A 1031 1.64 21.94 -9.72
CA THR A 1031 2.60 20.82 -9.81
C THR A 1031 1.86 19.52 -9.48
N PHE A 1032 1.83 18.55 -10.41
CA PHE A 1032 1.13 17.28 -10.26
C PHE A 1032 2.13 16.13 -10.19
N VAL A 1033 2.15 15.42 -9.07
CA VAL A 1033 3.13 14.37 -8.76
C VAL A 1033 2.41 13.08 -8.42
N VAL A 1034 2.58 12.06 -9.27
CA VAL A 1034 2.14 10.70 -8.94
C VAL A 1034 3.10 10.09 -7.93
N VAL A 1035 2.55 9.38 -6.95
CA VAL A 1035 3.27 8.67 -5.89
C VAL A 1035 2.98 7.18 -6.06
N GLN A 1036 4.02 6.35 -6.17
CA GLN A 1036 3.88 4.90 -6.27
C GLN A 1036 4.69 4.22 -5.16
N LYS A 1037 4.00 3.60 -4.20
CA LYS A 1037 4.61 2.76 -3.16
C LYS A 1037 4.61 1.26 -3.51
N ARG A 1038 3.83 0.85 -4.51
CA ARG A 1038 3.50 -0.56 -4.82
C ARG A 1038 4.30 -1.13 -6.01
N HIS A 1039 5.58 -0.81 -6.11
CA HIS A 1039 6.49 -1.32 -7.14
C HIS A 1039 7.50 -2.36 -6.62
N HIS A 1040 8.31 -2.90 -7.54
CA HIS A 1040 9.31 -3.95 -7.27
C HIS A 1040 10.73 -3.44 -7.04
N THR A 1041 11.06 -2.19 -7.39
CA THR A 1041 12.34 -1.55 -7.05
C THR A 1041 12.65 -1.63 -5.54
N ARG A 1042 13.84 -2.12 -5.21
CA ARG A 1042 14.47 -2.18 -3.87
C ARG A 1042 15.84 -1.52 -3.98
N LEU A 1043 16.25 -0.86 -2.91
CA LEU A 1043 17.56 -0.26 -2.78
C LEU A 1043 18.23 -0.85 -1.53
N PHE A 1044 19.42 -1.38 -1.70
CA PHE A 1044 20.23 -1.99 -0.66
C PHE A 1044 21.46 -1.12 -0.38
N PRO A 1045 21.96 -1.05 0.87
CA PRO A 1045 23.26 -0.45 1.17
C PRO A 1045 24.36 -1.09 0.32
N GLU A 1046 25.34 -0.30 -0.14
CA GLU A 1046 26.53 -0.88 -0.75
C GLU A 1046 27.29 -1.75 0.28
N ASN A 1047 27.46 -1.25 1.50
CA ASN A 1047 28.07 -1.98 2.59
C ASN A 1047 27.09 -2.16 3.77
N HIS A 1048 26.49 -3.36 3.86
CA HIS A 1048 25.57 -3.76 4.94
C HIS A 1048 26.19 -3.74 6.35
N ARG A 1049 27.52 -3.62 6.48
CA ARG A 1049 28.22 -3.47 7.77
C ARG A 1049 28.43 -2.00 8.16
N SER A 1050 28.23 -1.05 7.24
CA SER A 1050 28.55 0.36 7.45
C SER A 1050 27.43 1.08 8.19
N ARG A 1051 27.65 1.42 9.48
CA ARG A 1051 26.66 2.10 10.34
C ARG A 1051 26.29 3.52 9.89
N ASP A 1052 27.08 4.11 8.99
CA ASP A 1052 26.78 5.40 8.37
C ASP A 1052 25.91 5.26 7.10
N GLN A 1053 25.83 4.08 6.48
CA GLN A 1053 24.96 3.80 5.33
C GLN A 1053 23.64 3.08 5.73
N THR A 1054 23.61 2.51 6.93
CA THR A 1054 22.55 1.61 7.39
C THR A 1054 21.77 2.14 8.59
N ASP A 1055 20.46 1.84 8.63
CA ASP A 1055 19.67 1.95 9.86
C ASP A 1055 19.76 0.69 10.74
N ARG A 1056 19.09 0.70 11.89
CA ARG A 1056 19.10 -0.40 12.88
C ARG A 1056 18.56 -1.74 12.36
N SER A 1057 17.93 -1.79 11.19
CA SER A 1057 17.43 -3.00 10.53
C SER A 1057 18.33 -3.49 9.39
N GLY A 1058 19.38 -2.74 9.05
CA GLY A 1058 20.23 -2.97 7.86
C GLY A 1058 19.67 -2.35 6.59
N ASN A 1059 18.62 -1.52 6.67
CA ASN A 1059 18.09 -0.80 5.50
C ASN A 1059 18.91 0.46 5.20
N ILE A 1060 18.81 0.93 3.95
CA ILE A 1060 19.29 2.27 3.57
C ILE A 1060 18.68 3.35 4.48
N LEU A 1061 19.43 4.41 4.74
CA LEU A 1061 18.99 5.48 5.63
C LEU A 1061 17.73 6.22 5.12
N PRO A 1062 16.85 6.68 6.02
CA PRO A 1062 15.81 7.64 5.65
C PRO A 1062 16.42 8.90 5.05
N GLY A 1063 15.80 9.40 3.99
CA GLY A 1063 16.31 10.51 3.18
C GLY A 1063 17.15 10.06 1.99
N THR A 1064 17.44 8.77 1.84
CA THR A 1064 18.09 8.24 0.62
C THR A 1064 17.21 8.49 -0.60
N VAL A 1065 17.68 9.34 -1.51
CA VAL A 1065 17.07 9.64 -2.80
C VAL A 1065 17.95 9.12 -3.95
N VAL A 1066 17.31 8.61 -4.98
CA VAL A 1066 17.91 8.18 -6.26
C VAL A 1066 17.10 8.81 -7.39
N ASP A 1067 17.78 9.62 -8.20
CA ASP A 1067 17.27 10.29 -9.40
C ASP A 1067 18.18 10.06 -10.62
N THR A 1068 18.98 8.99 -10.58
CA THR A 1068 19.97 8.61 -11.59
C THR A 1068 19.87 7.12 -11.96
N LYS A 1069 20.42 6.75 -13.13
CA LYS A 1069 20.55 5.39 -13.69
C LYS A 1069 19.23 4.65 -13.88
N ILE A 1070 18.59 4.20 -12.79
CA ILE A 1070 17.36 3.38 -12.79
C ILE A 1070 16.06 4.20 -12.96
N CYS A 1071 16.17 5.53 -12.97
CA CYS A 1071 15.08 6.46 -13.24
C CYS A 1071 14.79 6.61 -14.74
N HIS A 1072 13.72 7.33 -15.08
CA HIS A 1072 13.26 7.46 -16.46
C HIS A 1072 14.26 8.24 -17.34
N PRO A 1073 14.48 7.85 -18.63
CA PRO A 1073 15.49 8.48 -19.49
C PRO A 1073 15.42 10.02 -19.55
N SER A 1074 14.21 10.57 -19.67
CA SER A 1074 13.96 11.98 -20.00
C SER A 1074 13.01 12.72 -19.04
N GLU A 1075 12.11 12.01 -18.36
CA GLU A 1075 11.03 12.61 -17.53
C GLU A 1075 11.49 12.88 -16.09
N PHE A 1076 10.75 13.72 -15.37
CA PHE A 1076 11.09 14.12 -14.00
C PHE A 1076 10.55 13.12 -12.95
N ASP A 1077 11.30 12.05 -12.71
CA ASP A 1077 11.01 11.05 -11.66
C ASP A 1077 12.17 10.86 -10.64
N PHE A 1078 11.86 10.38 -9.44
CA PHE A 1078 12.85 10.00 -8.43
C PHE A 1078 12.32 8.96 -7.43
N TYR A 1079 13.19 8.09 -6.92
CA TYR A 1079 12.93 7.22 -5.78
C TYR A 1079 13.37 7.88 -4.48
N LEU A 1080 12.51 7.91 -3.46
CA LEU A 1080 12.83 8.44 -2.12
C LEU A 1080 12.47 7.41 -1.03
N CYS A 1081 13.47 6.93 -0.29
CA CYS A 1081 13.27 6.18 0.95
C CYS A 1081 13.20 7.15 2.13
N SER A 1082 12.04 7.75 2.37
CA SER A 1082 11.85 8.76 3.43
C SER A 1082 11.83 8.21 4.86
N HIS A 1083 11.80 6.90 5.08
CA HIS A 1083 11.52 6.26 6.36
C HIS A 1083 12.57 5.22 6.74
N SER A 1084 12.79 5.02 8.05
CA SER A 1084 13.61 3.90 8.54
C SER A 1084 12.82 2.59 8.56
N GLY A 1085 13.49 1.52 8.15
CA GLY A 1085 13.00 0.15 8.20
C GLY A 1085 12.81 -0.32 9.63
N ILE A 1086 11.63 -0.88 9.90
CA ILE A 1086 11.30 -1.51 11.21
C ILE A 1086 11.37 -3.03 11.08
N LYS A 1087 10.96 -3.56 9.93
CA LYS A 1087 10.92 -4.99 9.58
C LYS A 1087 11.07 -5.15 8.07
N GLY A 1088 11.72 -6.23 7.66
CA GLY A 1088 11.91 -6.57 6.24
C GLY A 1088 12.85 -5.61 5.51
N THR A 1089 12.74 -5.60 4.18
CA THR A 1089 13.41 -4.62 3.32
C THR A 1089 12.47 -3.46 3.01
N SER A 1090 12.94 -2.22 3.21
CA SER A 1090 12.23 -0.99 2.90
C SER A 1090 11.87 -0.89 1.42
N ARG A 1091 10.74 -0.25 1.14
CA ARG A 1091 10.36 0.15 -0.22
C ARG A 1091 10.51 1.67 -0.30
N PRO A 1092 11.45 2.23 -1.08
CA PRO A 1092 11.37 3.64 -1.43
C PRO A 1092 10.02 3.89 -2.11
N ALA A 1093 9.50 5.11 -2.03
CA ALA A 1093 8.39 5.52 -2.87
C ALA A 1093 8.95 6.16 -4.14
N HIS A 1094 8.38 5.80 -5.29
CA HIS A 1094 8.66 6.43 -6.57
C HIS A 1094 7.75 7.65 -6.71
N TYR A 1095 8.32 8.79 -7.05
CA TYR A 1095 7.62 10.03 -7.35
C TYR A 1095 7.85 10.37 -8.81
N HIS A 1096 6.78 10.68 -9.56
CA HIS A 1096 6.85 11.02 -10.97
C HIS A 1096 6.04 12.30 -11.21
N VAL A 1097 6.69 13.35 -11.71
CA VAL A 1097 6.06 14.66 -11.97
C VAL A 1097 5.47 14.66 -13.37
N LEU A 1098 4.14 14.75 -13.46
CA LEU A 1098 3.41 14.72 -14.74
C LEU A 1098 3.08 16.12 -15.27
N LEU A 1099 3.11 17.13 -14.41
CA LEU A 1099 3.01 18.55 -14.75
C LEU A 1099 3.77 19.37 -13.71
N ASP A 1100 4.52 20.38 -14.13
CA ASP A 1100 5.03 21.41 -13.23
C ASP A 1100 5.06 22.80 -13.86
N GLU A 1101 4.16 23.67 -13.40
CA GLU A 1101 4.10 25.09 -13.76
C GLU A 1101 4.81 25.98 -12.72
N ASN A 1102 5.21 25.42 -11.58
CA ASN A 1102 5.84 26.16 -10.49
C ASN A 1102 7.36 26.28 -10.63
N GLY A 1103 8.00 25.41 -11.45
CA GLY A 1103 9.42 25.48 -11.75
C GLY A 1103 10.30 24.92 -10.64
N PHE A 1104 9.92 23.76 -10.09
CA PHE A 1104 10.72 23.06 -9.09
C PHE A 1104 12.02 22.54 -9.71
N SER A 1105 13.15 22.85 -9.07
CA SER A 1105 14.37 22.07 -9.25
C SER A 1105 14.23 20.68 -8.59
N ALA A 1106 15.05 19.73 -9.02
CA ALA A 1106 15.12 18.40 -8.42
C ALA A 1106 15.32 18.46 -6.90
N ASP A 1107 16.28 19.25 -6.42
CA ASP A 1107 16.52 19.44 -4.99
C ASP A 1107 15.35 20.07 -4.24
N ALA A 1108 14.68 21.07 -4.83
CA ALA A 1108 13.55 21.74 -4.20
C ALA A 1108 12.38 20.77 -3.97
N LEU A 1109 12.01 19.99 -5.00
CA LEU A 1109 10.90 19.04 -4.87
C LEU A 1109 11.27 17.85 -3.99
N GLN A 1110 12.45 17.25 -4.17
CA GLN A 1110 12.91 16.12 -3.35
C GLN A 1110 12.99 16.48 -1.87
N THR A 1111 13.53 17.67 -1.56
CA THR A 1111 13.62 18.18 -0.18
C THR A 1111 12.24 18.52 0.38
N LEU A 1112 11.35 19.14 -0.40
CA LEU A 1112 9.96 19.40 0.02
C LEU A 1112 9.21 18.10 0.33
N THR A 1113 9.24 17.13 -0.58
CA THR A 1113 8.60 15.82 -0.41
C THR A 1113 9.15 15.09 0.83
N TYR A 1114 10.47 15.09 1.04
CA TYR A 1114 11.07 14.48 2.23
C TYR A 1114 10.73 15.22 3.52
N ASN A 1115 10.77 16.55 3.53
CA ASN A 1115 10.43 17.35 4.71
C ASN A 1115 8.97 17.14 5.11
N LEU A 1116 8.05 17.11 4.14
CA LEU A 1116 6.65 16.80 4.39
C LEU A 1116 6.46 15.41 5.03
N CYS A 1117 7.29 14.40 4.75
CA CYS A 1117 7.19 13.08 5.42
C CYS A 1117 7.33 13.13 6.96
N TYR A 1118 7.78 14.24 7.54
CA TYR A 1118 7.83 14.47 9.00
C TYR A 1118 6.56 15.12 9.58
N THR A 1119 5.62 15.61 8.77
CA THR A 1119 4.37 16.25 9.26
C THR A 1119 3.20 15.28 9.46
N TYR A 1120 3.45 13.96 9.39
CA TYR A 1120 2.42 12.95 9.64
C TYR A 1120 2.02 12.87 11.11
N ALA A 1121 0.83 13.37 11.43
CA ALA A 1121 0.39 13.63 12.80
C ALA A 1121 0.36 12.40 13.74
N ARG A 1122 0.29 11.18 13.20
CA ARG A 1122 -0.13 9.98 13.96
C ARG A 1122 1.00 9.25 14.69
N CYS A 1123 2.26 9.67 14.53
CA CYS A 1123 3.45 9.17 15.24
C CYS A 1123 4.63 10.14 15.11
N THR A 1124 5.64 10.02 15.99
CA THR A 1124 6.90 10.79 15.91
C THR A 1124 7.94 10.11 15.00
N ARG A 1125 7.55 9.82 13.75
CA ARG A 1125 8.40 9.14 12.75
C ARG A 1125 8.16 9.71 11.36
N SER A 1126 9.21 9.76 10.54
CA SER A 1126 9.06 10.01 9.11
C SER A 1126 8.35 8.83 8.44
N VAL A 1127 7.33 9.12 7.63
CA VAL A 1127 6.53 8.11 6.92
C VAL A 1127 7.05 7.84 5.51
N SER A 1128 6.70 6.67 4.97
CA SER A 1128 7.20 6.14 3.69
C SER A 1128 6.69 6.86 2.43
N ILE A 1129 5.66 7.70 2.57
CA ILE A 1129 5.04 8.49 1.51
C ILE A 1129 4.63 9.83 2.10
N VAL A 1130 4.58 10.86 1.27
CA VAL A 1130 4.18 12.22 1.64
C VAL A 1130 2.80 12.22 2.35
N PRO A 1131 2.61 12.94 3.48
CA PRO A 1131 1.39 12.79 4.30
C PRO A 1131 0.07 13.10 3.60
N PRO A 1132 -0.08 14.10 2.71
CA PRO A 1132 -1.29 14.27 1.92
C PRO A 1132 -1.78 12.99 1.25
N ALA A 1133 -0.92 12.28 0.51
CA ALA A 1133 -1.27 11.00 -0.12
C ALA A 1133 -1.65 9.93 0.93
N TYR A 1134 -0.92 9.88 2.05
CA TYR A 1134 -1.23 8.95 3.15
C TYR A 1134 -2.57 9.28 3.84
N TYR A 1135 -2.91 10.56 3.98
CA TYR A 1135 -4.18 11.01 4.55
C TYR A 1135 -5.36 10.72 3.61
N ALA A 1136 -5.18 10.86 2.29
CA ALA A 1136 -6.17 10.42 1.31
C ALA A 1136 -6.45 8.92 1.41
N HIS A 1137 -5.41 8.07 1.45
CA HIS A 1137 -5.58 6.62 1.69
C HIS A 1137 -6.26 6.31 3.04
N LEU A 1138 -6.06 7.12 4.08
CA LEU A 1138 -6.81 6.97 5.35
C LEU A 1138 -8.28 7.40 5.20
N GLY A 1139 -8.57 8.42 4.38
CA GLY A 1139 -9.93 8.86 4.03
C GLY A 1139 -10.70 7.80 3.24
N ALA A 1140 -10.12 7.27 2.15
CA ALA A 1140 -10.75 6.25 1.32
C ALA A 1140 -11.00 4.96 2.10
N PHE A 1141 -10.03 4.54 2.93
CA PHE A 1141 -10.19 3.38 3.82
C PHE A 1141 -11.22 3.64 4.94
N ARG A 1142 -11.35 4.87 5.44
CA ARG A 1142 -12.41 5.24 6.40
C ARG A 1142 -13.79 5.19 5.76
N ALA A 1143 -13.94 5.70 4.54
CA ALA A 1143 -15.21 5.71 3.82
C ALA A 1143 -15.66 4.29 3.41
N ARG A 1144 -14.73 3.36 3.14
CA ARG A 1144 -15.05 1.94 2.90
C ARG A 1144 -15.88 1.34 4.05
N TYR A 1145 -15.48 1.60 5.29
CA TYR A 1145 -16.20 1.14 6.48
C TYR A 1145 -17.64 1.64 6.61
N TYR A 1146 -18.00 2.76 5.96
CA TYR A 1146 -19.37 3.26 5.98
C TYR A 1146 -20.34 2.47 5.07
N ILE A 1147 -19.80 1.64 4.16
CA ILE A 1147 -20.58 0.84 3.19
C ILE A 1147 -20.68 -0.63 3.62
N GLU A 1148 -19.70 -1.16 4.35
CA GLU A 1148 -19.53 -2.61 4.63
C GLU A 1148 -20.74 -3.26 5.34
N ASP A 1149 -21.33 -2.60 6.34
CA ASP A 1149 -22.42 -3.16 7.17
C ASP A 1149 -23.61 -3.70 6.35
N ASP A 1150 -24.05 -2.95 5.33
CA ASP A 1150 -25.24 -3.27 4.53
C ASP A 1150 -25.04 -4.48 3.60
N SER A 1151 -23.82 -5.01 3.50
CA SER A 1151 -23.52 -6.24 2.74
C SER A 1151 -23.66 -7.54 3.56
N SER A 1152 -23.93 -7.42 4.87
CA SER A 1152 -23.99 -8.54 5.81
C SER A 1152 -25.33 -9.29 5.77
N ASP A 1153 -26.44 -8.55 5.74
CA ASP A 1153 -27.76 -9.06 6.15
C ASP A 1153 -28.78 -9.21 5.02
N GLN A 1154 -28.46 -8.84 3.77
CA GLN A 1154 -29.34 -9.06 2.61
C GLN A 1154 -28.72 -9.99 1.55
N GLY A 1155 -28.61 -11.27 1.91
CA GLY A 1155 -28.51 -12.37 0.96
C GLY A 1155 -29.84 -12.70 0.28
N SER A 1156 -30.55 -11.69 -0.26
CA SER A 1156 -31.82 -11.88 -0.96
C SER A 1156 -31.59 -12.29 -2.43
N LEU A 1157 -32.40 -13.23 -2.91
CA LEU A 1157 -32.29 -13.80 -4.26
C LEU A 1157 -33.26 -13.10 -5.22
N THR A 1158 -32.80 -12.05 -5.90
CA THR A 1158 -33.44 -11.54 -7.11
C THR A 1158 -32.59 -11.88 -8.33
N VAL A 1159 -32.84 -13.07 -8.90
CA VAL A 1159 -32.36 -13.42 -10.25
C VAL A 1159 -33.26 -12.69 -11.25
N ALA A 1160 -33.04 -11.39 -11.40
CA ALA A 1160 -33.57 -10.64 -12.53
C ALA A 1160 -32.78 -11.03 -13.79
N THR A 1161 -33.48 -11.46 -14.84
CA THR A 1161 -32.88 -11.72 -16.15
C THR A 1161 -32.28 -10.43 -16.70
N GLN A 1162 -30.98 -10.43 -16.97
CA GLN A 1162 -30.28 -9.24 -17.47
C GLN A 1162 -30.65 -8.96 -18.94
N THR A 1163 -31.50 -7.96 -19.16
CA THR A 1163 -31.45 -7.12 -20.36
C THR A 1163 -30.40 -6.02 -20.11
N ASP A 1164 -29.48 -5.83 -21.04
CA ASP A 1164 -28.14 -5.27 -20.78
C ASP A 1164 -28.08 -3.73 -20.79
N ASP A 1165 -29.10 -3.06 -20.24
CA ASP A 1165 -29.26 -1.59 -20.31
C ASP A 1165 -29.84 -0.99 -19.00
N GLN A 1166 -29.10 -1.14 -17.90
CA GLN A 1166 -29.24 -0.25 -16.73
C GLN A 1166 -27.87 0.10 -16.15
N SER A 1167 -27.65 1.40 -15.94
CA SER A 1167 -26.45 1.91 -15.28
C SER A 1167 -26.38 1.40 -13.83
N VAL A 1168 -25.24 0.82 -13.45
CA VAL A 1168 -25.03 0.32 -12.08
C VAL A 1168 -25.10 1.50 -11.11
N ILE A 1169 -26.21 1.58 -10.36
CA ILE A 1169 -26.46 2.66 -9.40
C ILE A 1169 -25.33 2.70 -8.38
N VAL A 1170 -24.45 3.69 -8.51
CA VAL A 1170 -23.30 3.87 -7.62
C VAL A 1170 -23.83 4.25 -6.24
N LYS A 1171 -23.71 3.32 -5.29
CA LYS A 1171 -24.19 3.52 -3.92
C LYS A 1171 -23.46 4.71 -3.28
N GLN A 1172 -24.23 5.78 -3.07
CA GLN A 1172 -23.81 7.02 -2.42
C GLN A 1172 -23.19 6.77 -1.04
N LEU A 1173 -22.13 7.51 -0.71
CA LEU A 1173 -21.56 7.52 0.64
C LEU A 1173 -22.45 8.34 1.61
N PRO A 1174 -22.64 7.89 2.85
CA PRO A 1174 -23.32 8.69 3.86
C PRO A 1174 -22.49 9.94 4.19
N LYS A 1175 -23.12 11.13 4.13
CA LYS A 1175 -22.46 12.41 4.33
C LYS A 1175 -21.94 12.55 5.77
N ILE A 1176 -20.64 12.75 5.92
CA ILE A 1176 -19.99 13.08 7.20
C ILE A 1176 -20.53 14.41 7.72
N LYS A 1177 -20.81 14.52 9.03
CA LYS A 1177 -21.30 15.77 9.64
C LYS A 1177 -20.24 16.87 9.55
N GLU A 1178 -20.66 18.10 9.23
CA GLU A 1178 -19.76 19.25 9.01
C GLU A 1178 -18.79 19.49 10.18
N TYR A 1179 -19.28 19.39 11.43
CA TYR A 1179 -18.44 19.51 12.63
C TYR A 1179 -17.30 18.48 12.70
N VAL A 1180 -17.48 17.28 12.14
CA VAL A 1180 -16.44 16.24 12.07
C VAL A 1180 -15.55 16.46 10.83
N GLN A 1181 -16.16 16.88 9.72
CA GLN A 1181 -15.52 17.05 8.41
C GLN A 1181 -14.42 18.13 8.40
N GLN A 1182 -14.49 19.13 9.29
CA GLN A 1182 -13.45 20.16 9.45
C GLN A 1182 -12.17 19.66 10.15
N PHE A 1183 -12.18 18.48 10.78
CA PHE A 1183 -11.06 17.94 11.55
C PHE A 1183 -10.42 16.71 10.88
N MET A 1184 -9.28 16.25 11.41
CA MET A 1184 -8.56 15.08 10.90
C MET A 1184 -9.16 13.74 11.41
N PHE A 1185 -10.48 13.59 11.31
CA PHE A 1185 -11.27 12.47 11.87
C PHE A 1185 -10.78 11.08 11.43
N TYR A 1186 -10.22 11.00 10.22
CA TYR A 1186 -9.65 9.79 9.59
C TYR A 1186 -8.38 9.25 10.27
N CYS A 1187 -7.77 10.01 11.21
CA CYS A 1187 -6.60 9.59 11.98
C CYS A 1187 -6.88 8.50 13.06
#